data_AF-A0A0R1WU66-F1
#
_entry.id   AF-A0A0R1WU66-F1
#
_cell.length_a   1.000
_cell.length_b   1.000
_cell.length_c   1.000
_cell.angle_alpha   90.00
_cell.angle_beta   90.00
_cell.angle_gamma   90.00
#
_symmetry.space_group_name_H-M   'P 1'
#
loop_
_entity.id
_entity.type
_entity.pdbx_description
1 polymer ?
#
loop_
_entity_poly.entity_id
_entity_poly.type
_entity_poly.pdbx_seq_one_letter_code
_entity_poly.pdbx_strand_id
1 'polypeptide(L)'
;MYKAGKHWVFAAITMAVLSVGMSVEAHADEASQVPKQNTEANTKAATETAANPTVQLEEKPAASETPATNAPAASSTETAVEQPETQAEAPKEKPTPQPKQVFENGSWYLRDESGKNLTGFQDIKDQNKRVYYNDKGQMQYGQQYIAKHWYLFDKSSGAMKTGFQWIADQKKTVYYNKDGQMQYGFQMVNDKRYFFNRSSGARTQGGQRNIDGKWYLFDNNGVIQTGFQYIKDQKKTVYYNQAGQMQYGQQYINGYWYLFDKSTGTVKTGFQRIPEQNKTVYYSKTNGRMMYGQQYIDGHWYLFDKSSGAMQKGFKDLTPYGQAKTVYYNQDGHMLYGQQHINGKWYLFNKNTGAIQTGFQDLSAYGQKKVVYYNDKGQMQYGFQMINDKLMFFDKVSGAQAFGQKNIDGKWYLFDNTGAMQTGFQRISNQNKTVYYNEKGQMQYGQQYLDGHWYLFDKATGAMKTGFQKIADQHKTVYYNQAGQMLYGQQYLNGKWYNFDKNSGAMKTGFQWINDQNKTVYYNQAGQMLHGQQYVNGHWYLFDKSSGAMQTGFQNLATYGQNKTVYYNDKGQMQYGFQTIDGKRYYFNYSTGAKEDALTGWKNENGHQVYYEPSTGKKVTGEIRSLNGRVYAFNKQGYATDFAELAKVVNSVGTPMSIAIQSQKSGQIYHYSNRGGNYRYWMASTVKVAVLAELLHNTSGNLTSYQRRLAENMIKNSDNASTTTIANQFLEGRSNAAARLYRDLGMNNTTPGSSWGTTLTTPEEQLKLLKEIYLTDNSRYLNKKSQNYIKSLMHSINPSQRWGISAGANDFYVKNGWLTKGSNYNNWYVNSIGFVPNDGQGYTIAIFSEGNTLNNGISKVEKVARKANSMFK
;
A
#
# COMPACT_ATOMS: atom_id res chain seq x y z
N MET A 1 23.32 -11.83 6.19
CA MET A 1 24.41 -10.85 5.98
C MET A 1 25.65 -11.36 6.70
N TYR A 2 26.79 -11.48 6.01
CA TYR A 2 28.08 -11.67 6.67
C TYR A 2 29.14 -10.79 5.98
N LYS A 3 30.09 -10.29 6.78
CA LYS A 3 31.12 -9.33 6.34
C LYS A 3 32.44 -10.07 6.10
N ALA A 4 32.92 -10.06 4.87
CA ALA A 4 34.28 -10.46 4.53
C ALA A 4 34.99 -9.30 3.82
N GLY A 5 35.90 -8.62 4.52
CA GLY A 5 36.68 -7.50 3.96
C GLY A 5 35.87 -6.22 3.71
N LYS A 6 36.30 -5.43 2.70
CA LYS A 6 35.84 -4.05 2.43
C LYS A 6 34.65 -3.93 1.45
N HIS A 7 34.00 -5.02 1.05
CA HIS A 7 32.82 -4.97 0.17
C HIS A 7 31.65 -5.80 0.72
N TRP A 8 30.44 -5.29 0.53
CA TRP A 8 29.19 -5.97 0.87
C TRP A 8 28.69 -6.78 -0.33
N VAL A 9 28.35 -8.05 -0.11
CA VAL A 9 27.73 -8.92 -1.11
C VAL A 9 26.30 -9.25 -0.65
N PHE A 10 25.32 -9.04 -1.52
CA PHE A 10 23.92 -9.43 -1.32
C PHE A 10 23.63 -10.71 -2.09
N ALA A 11 23.23 -11.78 -1.39
CA ALA A 11 22.67 -12.98 -1.99
C ALA A 11 21.16 -12.98 -1.79
N ALA A 12 20.40 -12.99 -2.89
CA ALA A 12 18.96 -13.19 -2.87
C ALA A 12 18.65 -14.68 -2.66
N ILE A 13 18.06 -15.01 -1.51
CA ILE A 13 17.50 -16.34 -1.25
C ILE A 13 16.02 -16.28 -1.61
N THR A 14 15.64 -16.98 -2.67
CA THR A 14 14.24 -17.28 -3.01
C THR A 14 13.72 -18.34 -2.05
N MET A 15 12.83 -17.95 -1.13
CA MET A 15 11.99 -18.89 -0.38
C MET A 15 10.72 -19.16 -1.18
N ALA A 16 10.55 -20.41 -1.62
CA ALA A 16 9.28 -20.94 -2.05
C ALA A 16 8.40 -21.17 -0.81
N VAL A 17 7.26 -20.48 -0.73
CA VAL A 17 6.22 -20.75 0.27
C VAL A 17 5.22 -21.71 -0.36
N LEU A 18 5.18 -22.94 0.17
CA LEU A 18 4.08 -23.88 -0.03
C LEU A 18 2.83 -23.33 0.69
N SER A 19 1.79 -23.00 -0.08
CA SER A 19 0.44 -22.79 0.44
C SER A 19 -0.33 -24.11 0.44
N VAL A 20 -0.48 -24.71 1.62
CA VAL A 20 -1.45 -25.79 1.86
C VAL A 20 -2.84 -25.15 1.94
N GLY A 21 -3.71 -25.49 1.01
CA GLY A 21 -5.12 -25.12 1.03
C GLY A 21 -5.88 -25.95 2.07
N MET A 22 -6.55 -25.28 3.00
CA MET A 22 -7.64 -25.86 3.77
C MET A 22 -8.92 -25.14 3.34
N SER A 23 -9.76 -25.85 2.60
CA SER A 23 -11.13 -25.46 2.27
C SER A 23 -12.00 -25.65 3.52
N VAL A 24 -12.77 -24.64 3.87
CA VAL A 24 -13.91 -24.77 4.79
C VAL A 24 -15.15 -24.35 4.00
N GLU A 25 -15.99 -25.34 3.70
CA GLU A 25 -17.33 -25.17 3.17
C GLU A 25 -18.24 -24.60 4.26
N ALA A 26 -19.05 -23.61 3.90
CA ALA A 26 -20.24 -23.24 4.62
C ALA A 26 -21.40 -23.20 3.64
N HIS A 27 -22.33 -24.14 3.84
CA HIS A 27 -23.64 -24.21 3.21
C HIS A 27 -24.47 -22.94 3.49
N ALA A 28 -25.22 -22.50 2.48
CA ALA A 28 -26.47 -21.77 2.68
C ALA A 28 -27.46 -22.14 1.55
N ASP A 29 -28.64 -22.57 1.99
CA ASP A 29 -29.75 -23.11 1.21
C ASP A 29 -30.45 -22.13 0.26
N GLU A 30 -31.15 -22.74 -0.69
CA GLU A 30 -32.11 -22.20 -1.66
C GLU A 30 -33.26 -21.37 -1.05
N ALA A 31 -33.70 -20.33 -1.75
CA ALA A 31 -34.92 -20.41 -2.60
C ALA A 31 -35.52 -19.02 -2.93
N SER A 32 -35.83 -18.86 -4.23
CA SER A 32 -36.97 -18.13 -4.80
C SER A 32 -37.09 -16.60 -4.62
N GLN A 33 -37.03 -15.85 -5.74
CA GLN A 33 -38.20 -15.50 -6.55
C GLN A 33 -37.80 -14.57 -7.72
N VAL A 34 -38.24 -14.95 -8.92
CA VAL A 34 -38.28 -14.13 -10.14
C VAL A 34 -39.72 -13.62 -10.30
N PRO A 35 -39.93 -12.44 -10.88
CA PRO A 35 -41.03 -12.30 -11.82
C PRO A 35 -40.57 -11.76 -13.18
N LYS A 36 -41.18 -12.35 -14.21
CA LYS A 36 -41.08 -11.99 -15.63
C LYS A 36 -41.86 -10.71 -15.94
N GLN A 37 -41.34 -10.00 -16.95
CA GLN A 37 -42.01 -9.25 -18.04
C GLN A 37 -43.37 -8.59 -17.79
N ASN A 38 -43.47 -7.32 -18.20
CA ASN A 38 -44.43 -6.96 -19.24
C ASN A 38 -43.99 -5.74 -20.08
N THR A 39 -44.30 -5.89 -21.35
CA THR A 39 -44.13 -5.06 -22.55
C THR A 39 -45.20 -3.99 -22.70
N GLU A 40 -44.88 -2.92 -23.44
CA GLU A 40 -45.68 -2.26 -24.51
C GLU A 40 -44.84 -1.07 -25.04
N ALA A 41 -44.25 -1.08 -26.24
CA ALA A 41 -44.81 -1.09 -27.60
C ALA A 41 -45.65 0.17 -27.92
N ASN A 42 -45.10 1.08 -28.74
CA ASN A 42 -45.91 1.71 -29.77
C ASN A 42 -45.10 1.98 -31.06
N THR A 43 -45.78 1.70 -32.16
CA THR A 43 -45.31 1.37 -33.51
C THR A 43 -45.67 2.48 -34.49
N LYS A 44 -44.89 2.60 -35.59
CA LYS A 44 -45.32 2.64 -37.02
C LYS A 44 -44.19 3.26 -37.86
N ALA A 45 -43.58 2.55 -38.82
CA ALA A 45 -44.04 2.21 -40.19
C ALA A 45 -43.12 2.98 -41.18
N ALA A 46 -42.68 2.52 -42.36
CA ALA A 46 -42.93 1.34 -43.18
C ALA A 46 -41.80 1.16 -44.23
N THR A 47 -41.69 -0.08 -44.76
CA THR A 47 -41.38 -0.51 -46.15
C THR A 47 -40.03 -0.17 -46.80
N GLU A 48 -39.21 -1.22 -47.07
CA GLU A 48 -38.91 -1.80 -48.42
C GLU A 48 -37.87 -0.96 -49.20
N THR A 49 -36.90 -1.45 -49.98
CA THR A 49 -36.63 -2.74 -50.63
C THR A 49 -35.14 -2.73 -51.03
N ALA A 50 -34.55 -3.91 -51.23
CA ALA A 50 -33.22 -4.09 -51.79
C ALA A 50 -33.20 -3.83 -53.30
N ALA A 51 -32.14 -3.18 -53.82
CA ALA A 51 -31.67 -3.39 -55.18
C ALA A 51 -30.22 -2.90 -55.36
N ASN A 52 -29.46 -3.76 -56.03
CA ASN A 52 -28.17 -3.50 -56.68
C ASN A 52 -28.23 -2.27 -57.61
N PRO A 53 -27.08 -1.67 -57.94
CA PRO A 53 -26.77 -1.64 -59.36
C PRO A 53 -25.29 -1.83 -59.70
N THR A 54 -25.07 -2.67 -60.71
CA THR A 54 -24.02 -2.52 -61.71
C THR A 54 -24.34 -1.31 -62.59
N VAL A 55 -23.33 -0.57 -63.08
CA VAL A 55 -23.17 -0.18 -64.50
C VAL A 55 -21.90 0.67 -64.70
N GLN A 56 -21.35 0.45 -65.88
CA GLN A 56 -20.20 1.00 -66.58
C GLN A 56 -20.13 2.55 -66.63
N LEU A 57 -18.91 3.07 -66.82
CA LEU A 57 -18.71 4.41 -67.38
C LEU A 57 -17.67 4.35 -68.50
N GLU A 58 -18.14 4.72 -69.69
CA GLU A 58 -17.35 5.13 -70.85
C GLU A 58 -16.82 6.55 -70.64
N GLU A 59 -15.58 6.82 -71.06
CA GLU A 59 -15.02 8.16 -71.19
C GLU A 59 -15.02 8.59 -72.67
N LYS A 60 -15.60 9.75 -72.95
CA LYS A 60 -15.36 10.56 -74.14
C LYS A 60 -15.03 11.98 -73.70
N PRO A 61 -13.96 12.63 -74.19
CA PRO A 61 -13.67 14.02 -73.88
C PRO A 61 -14.24 14.97 -74.94
N ALA A 62 -14.71 16.14 -74.50
CA ALA A 62 -14.98 17.31 -75.32
C ALA A 62 -14.03 18.45 -74.93
N ALA A 63 -13.62 19.19 -75.95
CA ALA A 63 -12.61 20.24 -75.96
C ALA A 63 -13.07 21.57 -75.33
N SER A 64 -12.10 22.36 -74.85
CA SER A 64 -11.74 23.74 -75.26
C SER A 64 -12.30 24.77 -74.27
N GLU A 65 -11.56 25.79 -73.81
CA GLU A 65 -11.03 26.89 -74.61
C GLU A 65 -9.77 27.57 -74.01
N THR A 66 -9.02 28.17 -74.93
CA THR A 66 -7.95 29.19 -74.88
C THR A 66 -8.38 30.54 -74.25
N PRO A 67 -7.49 31.51 -73.90
CA PRO A 67 -6.85 32.46 -74.86
C PRO A 67 -5.37 32.85 -74.51
N ALA A 68 -4.48 33.01 -75.51
CA ALA A 68 -4.01 34.27 -76.15
C ALA A 68 -2.99 35.08 -75.28
N THR A 69 -1.96 35.80 -75.73
CA THR A 69 -1.36 36.20 -77.03
C THR A 69 -0.12 37.07 -76.72
N ASN A 70 0.85 37.13 -77.66
CA ASN A 70 1.63 38.32 -78.12
C ASN A 70 2.89 37.81 -78.85
N ALA A 71 2.94 37.79 -80.20
CA ALA A 71 3.26 38.87 -81.16
C ALA A 71 4.78 39.09 -81.37
N PRO A 72 5.30 39.67 -82.48
CA PRO A 72 4.71 40.11 -83.78
C PRO A 72 5.36 39.43 -85.02
N ALA A 73 4.75 39.35 -86.23
CA ALA A 73 4.66 40.31 -87.36
C ALA A 73 6.02 40.89 -87.83
N ALA A 74 6.37 41.08 -89.11
CA ALA A 74 5.85 40.80 -90.46
C ALA A 74 6.99 41.14 -91.44
N SER A 75 6.97 40.64 -92.68
CA SER A 75 7.19 41.44 -93.91
C SER A 75 7.30 40.54 -95.14
N SER A 76 6.32 40.72 -96.02
CA SER A 76 6.32 40.36 -97.43
C SER A 76 6.65 41.60 -98.26
N THR A 77 7.29 41.42 -99.42
CA THR A 77 7.22 42.24 -100.65
C THR A 77 7.86 41.35 -101.75
N GLU A 78 7.20 40.91 -102.84
CA GLU A 78 6.62 41.64 -103.99
C GLU A 78 7.63 42.57 -104.68
N THR A 79 7.75 42.76 -106.01
CA THR A 79 7.35 42.11 -107.28
C THR A 79 8.02 42.99 -108.36
N ALA A 80 8.48 42.43 -109.48
CA ALA A 80 8.58 43.09 -110.81
C ALA A 80 8.96 41.98 -111.81
N VAL A 81 8.05 41.46 -112.66
CA VAL A 81 7.47 42.03 -113.90
C VAL A 81 8.53 42.30 -114.97
N GLU A 82 8.54 41.48 -116.02
CA GLU A 82 8.47 41.92 -117.43
C GLU A 82 8.34 40.71 -118.40
N GLN A 83 7.18 40.62 -119.07
CA GLN A 83 7.08 40.32 -120.51
C GLN A 83 6.93 41.70 -121.20
N PRO A 84 7.25 41.92 -122.48
CA PRO A 84 7.30 40.95 -123.59
C PRO A 84 8.53 41.11 -124.49
N GLU A 85 8.83 40.15 -125.37
CA GLU A 85 9.43 40.49 -126.66
C GLU A 85 9.17 39.40 -127.71
N THR A 86 8.41 39.84 -128.69
CA THR A 86 8.30 39.40 -130.08
C THR A 86 9.27 38.30 -130.54
N GLN A 87 8.68 37.20 -131.03
CA GLN A 87 9.25 36.40 -132.10
C GLN A 87 9.62 37.33 -133.28
N ALA A 88 10.92 37.49 -133.51
CA ALA A 88 11.44 37.79 -134.84
C ALA A 88 11.58 36.45 -135.59
N GLU A 89 10.88 36.32 -136.71
CA GLU A 89 11.22 35.33 -137.73
C GLU A 89 12.64 35.59 -138.25
N ALA A 90 13.53 34.58 -138.18
CA ALA A 90 14.41 34.12 -139.27
C ALA A 90 15.53 33.20 -138.73
N PRO A 91 16.09 32.28 -139.53
CA PRO A 91 15.52 31.50 -140.63
C PRO A 91 15.37 30.02 -140.23
N LYS A 92 14.64 29.25 -141.05
CA LYS A 92 14.69 27.78 -141.04
C LYS A 92 16.16 27.32 -141.12
N GLU A 93 16.75 26.92 -139.99
CA GLU A 93 17.93 26.07 -140.03
C GLU A 93 17.52 24.71 -140.56
N LYS A 94 18.18 24.31 -141.66
CA LYS A 94 18.12 22.98 -142.26
C LYS A 94 18.23 21.91 -141.16
N PRO A 95 17.58 20.74 -141.31
CA PRO A 95 17.85 19.62 -140.41
C PRO A 95 19.35 19.33 -140.46
N THR A 96 20.06 19.62 -139.38
CA THR A 96 21.42 19.14 -139.16
C THR A 96 21.31 17.62 -139.10
N PRO A 97 21.98 16.86 -139.99
CA PRO A 97 21.88 15.42 -140.00
C PRO A 97 22.26 14.85 -138.63
N GLN A 98 21.29 14.26 -137.92
CA GLN A 98 21.60 13.61 -136.66
C GLN A 98 22.52 12.41 -136.90
N PRO A 99 23.51 12.16 -136.02
CA PRO A 99 24.37 10.99 -136.11
C PRO A 99 23.55 9.71 -136.29
N LYS A 100 23.93 8.86 -137.25
CA LYS A 100 23.14 7.68 -137.64
C LYS A 100 23.71 6.42 -137.02
N GLN A 101 22.84 5.58 -136.45
CA GLN A 101 23.21 4.25 -135.99
C GLN A 101 23.41 3.28 -137.17
N VAL A 102 24.53 2.56 -137.19
CA VAL A 102 24.86 1.55 -138.22
C VAL A 102 25.34 0.26 -137.55
N PHE A 103 24.84 -0.90 -138.00
CA PHE A 103 25.25 -2.21 -137.49
C PHE A 103 26.20 -2.89 -138.48
N GLU A 104 27.45 -3.10 -138.07
CA GLU A 104 28.50 -3.69 -138.89
C GLU A 104 29.40 -4.57 -138.02
N ASN A 105 29.93 -5.68 -138.54
CA ASN A 105 30.87 -6.57 -137.84
C ASN A 105 30.42 -6.99 -136.42
N GLY A 106 29.12 -7.22 -136.25
CA GLY A 106 28.54 -7.68 -134.99
C GLY A 106 28.42 -6.60 -133.91
N SER A 107 28.60 -5.31 -134.22
CA SER A 107 28.45 -4.20 -133.26
C SER A 107 27.70 -3.02 -133.87
N TRP A 108 26.97 -2.28 -133.04
CA TRP A 108 26.38 -1.00 -133.44
C TRP A 108 27.41 0.12 -133.28
N TYR A 109 27.44 1.07 -134.21
CA TYR A 109 28.25 2.28 -134.21
C TYR A 109 27.33 3.51 -134.37
N LEU A 110 27.71 4.67 -133.85
CA LEU A 110 27.06 5.94 -134.12
C LEU A 110 28.03 6.79 -134.94
N ARG A 111 27.70 7.08 -136.20
CA ARG A 111 28.57 7.86 -137.09
C ARG A 111 28.11 9.31 -137.17
N ASP A 112 29.05 10.24 -137.06
CA ASP A 112 28.78 11.66 -137.35
C ASP A 112 28.65 11.91 -138.88
N GLU A 113 28.40 13.15 -139.26
CA GLU A 113 28.21 13.58 -140.65
C GLU A 113 29.43 13.30 -141.55
N SER A 114 30.63 13.12 -140.96
CA SER A 114 31.87 12.80 -141.68
C SER A 114 32.13 11.29 -141.82
N GLY A 115 31.22 10.45 -141.29
CA GLY A 115 31.37 8.99 -141.28
C GLY A 115 32.27 8.47 -140.15
N LYS A 116 32.76 9.33 -139.26
CA LYS A 116 33.61 8.95 -138.13
C LYS A 116 32.75 8.38 -136.99
N ASN A 117 33.21 7.29 -136.39
CA ASN A 117 32.52 6.69 -135.24
C ASN A 117 32.67 7.57 -134.00
N LEU A 118 31.54 7.96 -133.40
CA LEU A 118 31.48 8.62 -132.10
C LEU A 118 31.77 7.61 -130.98
N THR A 119 32.43 8.08 -129.92
CA THR A 119 32.79 7.30 -128.73
C THR A 119 32.17 7.94 -127.47
N GLY A 120 32.24 7.25 -126.34
CA GLY A 120 31.71 7.73 -125.06
C GLY A 120 30.19 7.62 -124.94
N PHE A 121 29.62 8.34 -123.97
CA PHE A 121 28.17 8.41 -123.77
C PHE A 121 27.50 9.24 -124.85
N GLN A 122 26.44 8.71 -125.45
CA GLN A 122 25.69 9.39 -126.52
C GLN A 122 24.18 9.31 -126.23
N ASP A 123 23.49 10.42 -126.40
CA ASP A 123 22.02 10.50 -126.26
C ASP A 123 21.36 10.37 -127.64
N ILE A 124 20.56 9.33 -127.79
CA ILE A 124 19.85 9.01 -129.04
C ILE A 124 18.41 9.48 -128.86
N LYS A 125 18.19 10.75 -129.25
CA LYS A 125 16.98 11.52 -128.91
C LYS A 125 15.71 10.91 -129.52
N ASP A 126 15.79 10.42 -130.75
CA ASP A 126 14.67 9.78 -131.46
C ASP A 126 14.23 8.46 -130.82
N GLN A 127 15.14 7.76 -130.13
CA GLN A 127 14.85 6.51 -129.42
C GLN A 127 14.75 6.69 -127.90
N ASN A 128 14.85 7.93 -127.41
CA ASN A 128 14.84 8.30 -126.00
C ASN A 128 15.73 7.39 -125.11
N LYS A 129 16.96 7.13 -125.56
CA LYS A 129 17.92 6.29 -124.84
C LYS A 129 19.31 6.91 -124.81
N ARG A 130 20.01 6.72 -123.70
CA ARG A 130 21.44 7.00 -123.58
C ARG A 130 22.22 5.71 -123.76
N VAL A 131 23.25 5.68 -124.60
CA VAL A 131 24.09 4.50 -124.86
C VAL A 131 25.57 4.84 -124.65
N TYR A 132 26.45 3.85 -124.62
CA TYR A 132 27.90 4.07 -124.54
C TYR A 132 28.63 3.35 -125.67
N TYR A 133 29.48 4.07 -126.37
CA TYR A 133 30.37 3.55 -127.40
C TYR A 133 31.80 3.51 -126.85
N ASN A 134 32.49 2.37 -126.95
CA ASN A 134 33.88 2.25 -126.49
C ASN A 134 34.85 3.09 -127.36
N ASP A 135 36.16 3.07 -127.05
CA ASP A 135 37.18 3.85 -127.79
C ASP A 135 37.31 3.44 -129.27
N LYS A 136 36.77 2.28 -129.65
CA LYS A 136 36.67 1.81 -131.05
C LYS A 136 35.34 2.19 -131.72
N GLY A 137 34.46 2.88 -131.01
CA GLY A 137 33.14 3.32 -131.47
C GLY A 137 32.06 2.24 -131.41
N GLN A 138 32.26 1.14 -130.69
CA GLN A 138 31.30 0.02 -130.60
C GLN A 138 30.34 0.17 -129.41
N MET A 139 29.03 0.03 -129.63
CA MET A 139 28.01 0.14 -128.59
C MET A 139 28.18 -0.98 -127.56
N GLN A 140 28.19 -0.61 -126.27
CA GLN A 140 28.37 -1.54 -125.18
C GLN A 140 27.03 -1.99 -124.59
N TYR A 141 27.02 -3.22 -124.06
CA TYR A 141 25.86 -3.91 -123.50
C TYR A 141 26.19 -4.52 -122.14
N GLY A 142 25.18 -4.79 -121.32
CA GLY A 142 25.37 -5.38 -120.00
C GLY A 142 26.10 -4.46 -119.03
N GLN A 143 26.71 -5.04 -117.99
CA GLN A 143 27.45 -4.25 -117.01
C GLN A 143 28.82 -3.84 -117.57
N GLN A 144 29.16 -2.55 -117.45
CA GLN A 144 30.41 -1.99 -117.94
C GLN A 144 31.05 -1.10 -116.89
N TYR A 145 32.37 -1.24 -116.70
CA TYR A 145 33.13 -0.41 -115.76
C TYR A 145 33.82 0.73 -116.51
N ILE A 146 33.29 1.95 -116.35
CA ILE A 146 33.67 3.13 -117.13
C ILE A 146 33.98 4.26 -116.14
N ALA A 147 35.13 4.92 -116.30
CA ALA A 147 35.52 6.07 -115.48
C ALA A 147 35.32 5.85 -113.96
N LYS A 148 35.72 4.67 -113.46
CA LYS A 148 35.60 4.21 -112.06
C LYS A 148 34.19 3.86 -111.56
N HIS A 149 33.17 3.88 -112.41
CA HIS A 149 31.80 3.54 -112.07
C HIS A 149 31.28 2.36 -112.89
N TRP A 150 30.43 1.53 -112.28
CA TRP A 150 29.69 0.51 -113.01
C TRP A 150 28.41 1.12 -113.60
N TYR A 151 28.17 0.83 -114.87
CA TYR A 151 26.95 1.17 -115.62
C TYR A 151 26.28 -0.11 -116.09
N LEU A 152 24.97 -0.09 -116.29
CA LEU A 152 24.23 -1.20 -116.91
C LEU A 152 23.59 -0.72 -118.22
N PHE A 153 23.93 -1.36 -119.32
CA PHE A 153 23.28 -1.17 -120.60
C PHE A 153 22.39 -2.36 -120.92
N ASP A 154 21.18 -2.08 -121.40
CA ASP A 154 20.20 -3.07 -121.80
C ASP A 154 20.76 -4.01 -122.88
N LYS A 155 20.69 -5.33 -122.68
CA LYS A 155 21.38 -6.31 -123.51
C LYS A 155 20.88 -6.39 -124.97
N SER A 156 19.70 -5.86 -125.28
CA SER A 156 19.17 -5.83 -126.65
C SER A 156 19.29 -4.45 -127.29
N SER A 157 18.90 -3.39 -126.56
CA SER A 157 18.80 -2.04 -127.12
C SER A 157 20.04 -1.16 -126.91
N GLY A 158 20.94 -1.54 -125.99
CA GLY A 158 22.09 -0.74 -125.55
C GLY A 158 21.73 0.41 -124.62
N ALA A 159 20.45 0.59 -124.27
CA ALA A 159 19.98 1.70 -123.43
C ALA A 159 20.52 1.61 -122.00
N MET A 160 21.11 2.68 -121.49
CA MET A 160 21.57 2.80 -120.11
C MET A 160 20.40 2.68 -119.14
N LYS A 161 20.49 1.74 -118.21
CA LYS A 161 19.51 1.50 -117.15
C LYS A 161 19.84 2.36 -115.93
N THR A 162 18.80 2.91 -115.32
CA THR A 162 18.85 3.62 -114.03
C THR A 162 17.89 2.95 -113.04
N GLY A 163 17.91 3.37 -111.77
CA GLY A 163 17.05 2.84 -110.71
C GLY A 163 17.47 1.47 -110.18
N PHE A 164 16.54 0.79 -109.50
CA PHE A 164 16.77 -0.57 -109.00
C PHE A 164 16.79 -1.58 -110.15
N GLN A 165 17.84 -2.39 -110.23
CA GLN A 165 18.03 -3.38 -111.29
C GLN A 165 18.40 -4.73 -110.69
N TRP A 166 17.72 -5.79 -111.14
CA TRP A 166 18.06 -7.17 -110.80
C TRP A 166 19.09 -7.71 -111.79
N ILE A 167 20.26 -8.11 -111.28
CA ILE A 167 21.34 -8.71 -112.06
C ILE A 167 21.23 -10.22 -111.89
N ALA A 168 20.57 -10.88 -112.84
CA ALA A 168 20.15 -12.29 -112.73
C ALA A 168 21.33 -13.27 -112.56
N ASP A 169 22.42 -13.05 -113.29
CA ASP A 169 23.66 -13.84 -113.23
C ASP A 169 24.38 -13.72 -111.88
N GLN A 170 24.27 -12.57 -111.21
CA GLN A 170 24.89 -12.30 -109.91
C GLN A 170 23.90 -12.44 -108.73
N LYS A 171 22.64 -12.78 -109.03
CA LYS A 171 21.53 -12.95 -108.07
C LYS A 171 21.43 -11.82 -107.06
N LYS A 172 21.58 -10.57 -107.50
CA LYS A 172 21.53 -9.38 -106.64
C LYS A 172 20.74 -8.24 -107.26
N THR A 173 20.07 -7.48 -106.42
CA THR A 173 19.53 -6.17 -106.79
C THR A 173 20.58 -5.10 -106.52
N VAL A 174 20.82 -4.22 -107.48
CA VAL A 174 21.69 -3.04 -107.34
C VAL A 174 20.89 -1.78 -107.66
N TYR A 175 21.44 -0.60 -107.39
CA TYR A 175 20.80 0.67 -107.76
C TYR A 175 21.74 1.53 -108.58
N TYR A 176 21.29 1.98 -109.74
CA TYR A 176 21.97 2.94 -110.58
C TYR A 176 21.31 4.31 -110.39
N ASN A 177 22.10 5.37 -110.13
CA ASN A 177 21.56 6.72 -109.96
C ASN A 177 21.04 7.29 -111.31
N LYS A 178 20.59 8.56 -111.31
CA LYS A 178 20.09 9.23 -112.52
C LYS A 178 21.14 9.31 -113.64
N ASP A 179 22.43 9.34 -113.29
CA ASP A 179 23.55 9.32 -114.23
C ASP A 179 23.92 7.91 -114.70
N GLY A 180 23.23 6.87 -114.22
CA GLY A 180 23.49 5.47 -114.57
C GLY A 180 24.64 4.81 -113.83
N GLN A 181 25.15 5.42 -112.76
CA GLN A 181 26.26 4.90 -111.94
C GLN A 181 25.75 4.01 -110.81
N MET A 182 26.31 2.81 -110.65
CA MET A 182 25.97 1.89 -109.57
C MET A 182 26.37 2.47 -108.22
N GLN A 183 25.44 2.47 -107.27
CA GLN A 183 25.61 3.05 -105.94
C GLN A 183 26.05 2.01 -104.91
N TYR A 184 26.78 2.48 -103.90
CA TYR A 184 27.33 1.70 -102.80
C TYR A 184 27.08 2.39 -101.46
N GLY A 185 27.17 1.65 -100.36
CA GLY A 185 26.98 2.17 -99.01
C GLY A 185 25.54 2.63 -98.75
N PHE A 186 25.38 3.56 -97.81
CA PHE A 186 24.09 4.13 -97.47
C PHE A 186 23.62 5.09 -98.56
N GLN A 187 22.38 4.92 -99.02
CA GLN A 187 21.80 5.74 -100.08
C GLN A 187 20.36 6.09 -99.75
N MET A 188 19.96 7.32 -100.06
CA MET A 188 18.56 7.76 -100.01
C MET A 188 17.96 7.63 -101.41
N VAL A 189 16.88 6.87 -101.51
CA VAL A 189 16.13 6.66 -102.75
C VAL A 189 14.65 6.84 -102.45
N ASN A 190 14.04 7.89 -103.03
CA ASN A 190 12.63 8.25 -102.82
C ASN A 190 12.25 8.29 -101.31
N ASP A 191 12.99 9.08 -100.54
CA ASP A 191 12.85 9.26 -99.08
C ASP A 191 13.02 8.00 -98.22
N LYS A 192 13.44 6.89 -98.83
CA LYS A 192 13.74 5.64 -98.15
C LYS A 192 15.23 5.38 -98.17
N ARG A 193 15.76 4.92 -97.05
CA ARG A 193 17.19 4.70 -96.89
C ARG A 193 17.53 3.23 -97.08
N TYR A 194 18.50 2.97 -97.94
CA TYR A 194 18.99 1.65 -98.32
C TYR A 194 20.47 1.51 -97.97
N PHE A 195 20.96 0.28 -97.89
CA PHE A 195 22.40 0.00 -97.85
C PHE A 195 22.75 -0.96 -98.99
N PHE A 196 23.63 -0.52 -99.87
CA PHE A 196 24.23 -1.34 -100.92
C PHE A 196 25.62 -1.78 -100.45
N ASN A 197 25.90 -3.07 -100.52
CA ASN A 197 27.17 -3.63 -100.08
C ASN A 197 28.34 -2.90 -100.75
N ARG A 198 29.33 -2.46 -99.96
CA ARG A 198 30.40 -1.56 -100.43
C ARG A 198 31.33 -2.16 -101.48
N SER A 199 31.42 -3.48 -101.59
CA SER A 199 32.25 -4.14 -102.60
C SER A 199 31.42 -4.59 -103.81
N SER A 200 30.22 -5.13 -103.59
CA SER A 200 29.44 -5.74 -104.67
C SER A 200 28.30 -4.89 -105.22
N GLY A 201 27.91 -3.80 -104.53
CA GLY A 201 26.73 -3.00 -104.86
C GLY A 201 25.39 -3.69 -104.53
N ALA A 202 25.40 -4.89 -103.95
CA ALA A 202 24.18 -5.64 -103.65
C ALA A 202 23.34 -4.95 -102.57
N ARG A 203 22.04 -4.75 -102.83
CA ARG A 203 21.07 -4.21 -101.86
C ARG A 203 20.93 -5.18 -100.69
N THR A 204 21.19 -4.67 -99.49
CA THR A 204 20.91 -5.41 -98.25
C THR A 204 19.41 -5.38 -97.97
N GLN A 205 18.83 -6.53 -97.64
CA GLN A 205 17.42 -6.70 -97.35
C GLN A 205 17.18 -7.80 -96.31
N GLY A 206 16.05 -7.72 -95.61
CA GLY A 206 15.57 -8.76 -94.71
C GLY A 206 16.37 -8.90 -93.41
N GLY A 207 15.78 -8.40 -92.32
CA GLY A 207 16.24 -8.65 -90.95
C GLY A 207 17.39 -7.75 -90.50
N GLN A 208 18.00 -8.12 -89.38
CA GLN A 208 19.06 -7.32 -88.75
C GLN A 208 20.41 -7.55 -89.43
N ARG A 209 21.20 -6.49 -89.62
CA ARG A 209 22.60 -6.57 -90.07
C ARG A 209 23.48 -5.63 -89.25
N ASN A 210 24.67 -6.11 -88.92
CA ASN A 210 25.73 -5.28 -88.35
C ASN A 210 26.56 -4.69 -89.49
N ILE A 211 26.64 -3.36 -89.54
CA ILE A 211 27.42 -2.61 -90.52
C ILE A 211 28.27 -1.63 -89.73
N ASP A 212 29.60 -1.76 -89.83
CA ASP A 212 30.58 -0.93 -89.14
C ASP A 212 30.33 -0.82 -87.61
N GLY A 213 30.01 -1.94 -86.97
CA GLY A 213 29.76 -2.02 -85.53
C GLY A 213 28.35 -1.58 -85.09
N LYS A 214 27.49 -1.15 -86.02
CA LYS A 214 26.13 -0.68 -85.72
C LYS A 214 25.09 -1.62 -86.32
N TRP A 215 24.04 -1.91 -85.56
CA TRP A 215 22.94 -2.77 -86.02
C TRP A 215 21.85 -1.94 -86.69
N TYR A 216 21.38 -2.44 -87.83
CA TYR A 216 20.30 -1.89 -88.65
C TYR A 216 19.26 -2.99 -88.93
N LEU A 217 17.98 -2.63 -89.02
CA LEU A 217 16.91 -3.53 -89.46
C LEU A 217 16.48 -3.17 -90.87
N PHE A 218 16.48 -4.14 -91.77
CA PHE A 218 16.02 -3.98 -93.15
C PHE A 218 14.70 -4.72 -93.34
N ASP A 219 13.72 -4.09 -94.00
CA ASP A 219 12.55 -4.80 -94.49
C ASP A 219 12.91 -5.70 -95.70
N ASN A 220 11.94 -6.47 -96.19
CA ASN A 220 12.14 -7.36 -97.34
C ASN A 220 12.48 -6.61 -98.64
N ASN A 221 12.19 -5.30 -98.70
CA ASN A 221 12.52 -4.44 -99.83
C ASN A 221 13.87 -3.73 -99.65
N GLY A 222 14.58 -3.94 -98.53
CA GLY A 222 15.86 -3.33 -98.24
C GLY A 222 15.80 -1.93 -97.64
N VAL A 223 14.61 -1.47 -97.21
CA VAL A 223 14.45 -0.18 -96.52
C VAL A 223 14.86 -0.35 -95.06
N ILE A 224 15.74 0.54 -94.60
CA ILE A 224 16.17 0.62 -93.21
C ILE A 224 15.00 1.11 -92.35
N GLN A 225 14.64 0.33 -91.34
CA GLN A 225 13.58 0.64 -90.38
C GLN A 225 14.10 1.52 -89.23
N THR A 226 13.26 2.44 -88.75
CA THR A 226 13.50 3.29 -87.58
C THR A 226 12.42 3.08 -86.52
N GLY A 227 12.57 3.69 -85.35
CA GLY A 227 11.60 3.62 -84.25
C GLY A 227 11.63 2.31 -83.46
N PHE A 228 10.57 2.07 -82.68
CA PHE A 228 10.39 0.82 -81.94
C PHE A 228 10.03 -0.32 -82.89
N GLN A 229 10.77 -1.43 -82.80
CA GLN A 229 10.61 -2.58 -83.68
C GLN A 229 10.58 -3.87 -82.86
N TYR A 230 9.57 -4.70 -83.09
CA TYR A 230 9.49 -6.04 -82.49
C TYR A 230 10.14 -7.06 -83.41
N ILE A 231 11.23 -7.67 -82.95
CA ILE A 231 11.97 -8.69 -83.68
C ILE A 231 11.38 -10.05 -83.31
N LYS A 232 10.46 -10.54 -84.15
CA LYS A 232 9.64 -11.73 -83.89
C LYS A 232 10.46 -12.97 -83.52
N ASP A 233 11.52 -13.26 -84.28
CA ASP A 233 12.33 -14.47 -84.09
C ASP A 233 13.15 -14.46 -82.79
N GLN A 234 13.45 -13.26 -82.28
CA GLN A 234 14.19 -13.06 -81.03
C GLN A 234 13.27 -12.70 -79.86
N LYS A 235 11.95 -12.58 -80.10
CA LYS A 235 10.92 -12.19 -79.13
C LYS A 235 11.30 -10.95 -78.31
N LYS A 236 11.88 -9.94 -78.95
CA LYS A 236 12.34 -8.71 -78.29
C LYS A 236 11.92 -7.45 -79.02
N THR A 237 11.66 -6.39 -78.26
CA THR A 237 11.49 -5.04 -78.79
C THR A 237 12.79 -4.26 -78.66
N VAL A 238 13.22 -3.62 -79.75
CA VAL A 238 14.40 -2.75 -79.82
C VAL A 238 14.01 -1.39 -80.38
N TYR A 239 14.89 -0.39 -80.27
CA TYR A 239 14.66 0.92 -80.88
C TYR A 239 15.80 1.29 -81.85
N TYR A 240 15.43 1.72 -83.05
CA TYR A 240 16.34 2.26 -84.04
C TYR A 240 16.16 3.79 -84.12
N ASN A 241 17.25 4.56 -84.00
CA ASN A 241 17.17 6.02 -84.09
C ASN A 241 16.79 6.48 -85.51
N GLN A 242 16.67 7.79 -85.75
CA GLN A 242 16.39 8.34 -87.08
C GLN A 242 17.49 7.99 -88.11
N ALA A 243 18.70 7.72 -87.62
CA ALA A 243 19.78 7.19 -88.43
C ALA A 243 19.72 5.65 -88.59
N GLY A 244 18.62 4.98 -88.27
CA GLY A 244 18.42 3.53 -88.43
C GLY A 244 19.33 2.65 -87.56
N GLN A 245 20.01 3.22 -86.56
CA GLN A 245 20.96 2.50 -85.70
C GLN A 245 20.27 2.03 -84.42
N MET A 246 20.45 0.76 -84.06
CA MET A 246 19.91 0.21 -82.81
C MET A 246 20.51 0.92 -81.59
N GLN A 247 19.66 1.30 -80.64
CA GLN A 247 20.06 2.01 -79.43
C GLN A 247 20.22 1.05 -78.22
N TYR A 248 21.06 1.48 -77.28
CA TYR A 248 21.47 0.72 -76.10
C TYR A 248 21.49 1.64 -74.87
N GLY A 249 21.40 1.08 -73.66
CA GLY A 249 21.44 1.86 -72.42
C GLY A 249 20.23 2.77 -72.24
N GLN A 250 20.37 3.81 -71.41
CA GLN A 250 19.30 4.78 -71.19
C GLN A 250 19.16 5.74 -72.38
N GLN A 251 17.94 5.91 -72.89
CA GLN A 251 17.65 6.77 -74.03
C GLN A 251 16.42 7.62 -73.75
N TYR A 252 16.49 8.91 -74.11
CA TYR A 252 15.37 9.83 -74.02
C TYR A 252 14.69 9.95 -75.40
N ILE A 253 13.49 9.39 -75.52
CA ILE A 253 12.78 9.23 -76.78
C ILE A 253 11.38 9.82 -76.62
N ASN A 254 11.04 10.82 -77.43
CA ASN A 254 9.73 11.45 -77.50
C ASN A 254 9.17 11.86 -76.10
N GLY A 255 10.01 12.48 -75.27
CA GLY A 255 9.61 12.95 -73.95
C GLY A 255 9.78 11.94 -72.80
N TYR A 256 10.16 10.69 -73.09
CA TYR A 256 10.23 9.62 -72.08
C TYR A 256 11.59 8.93 -72.05
N TRP A 257 12.01 8.51 -70.87
CA TRP A 257 13.20 7.69 -70.70
C TRP A 257 12.86 6.21 -70.88
N TYR A 258 13.71 5.51 -71.64
CA TYR A 258 13.69 4.06 -71.85
C TYR A 258 15.05 3.48 -71.46
N LEU A 259 15.10 2.21 -71.08
CA LEU A 259 16.35 1.48 -70.90
C LEU A 259 16.40 0.32 -71.89
N PHE A 260 17.47 0.26 -72.67
CA PHE A 260 17.76 -0.86 -73.55
C PHE A 260 18.95 -1.65 -73.02
N ASP A 261 18.85 -2.96 -73.06
CA ASP A 261 19.92 -3.89 -72.69
C ASP A 261 21.21 -3.54 -73.45
N LYS A 262 22.32 -3.32 -72.75
CA LYS A 262 23.57 -2.82 -73.36
C LYS A 262 24.20 -3.78 -74.37
N SER A 263 23.83 -5.06 -74.32
CA SER A 263 24.33 -6.12 -75.18
C SER A 263 23.38 -6.43 -76.33
N THR A 264 22.09 -6.54 -76.05
CA THR A 264 21.10 -7.08 -76.99
C THR A 264 20.20 -6.01 -77.62
N GLY A 265 20.18 -4.78 -77.07
CA GLY A 265 19.29 -3.69 -77.47
C GLY A 265 17.83 -3.88 -77.04
N THR A 266 17.52 -4.93 -76.28
CA THR A 266 16.16 -5.24 -75.82
C THR A 266 15.67 -4.20 -74.82
N VAL A 267 14.45 -3.68 -74.98
CA VAL A 267 13.83 -2.80 -73.98
C VAL A 267 13.70 -3.52 -72.63
N LYS A 268 14.16 -2.89 -71.55
CA LYS A 268 14.04 -3.37 -70.17
C LYS A 268 12.81 -2.75 -69.51
N THR A 269 12.11 -3.54 -68.72
CA THR A 269 10.95 -3.13 -67.92
C THR A 269 11.10 -3.57 -66.46
N GLY A 270 10.19 -3.14 -65.60
CA GLY A 270 10.23 -3.41 -64.15
C GLY A 270 11.27 -2.57 -63.40
N PHE A 271 11.60 -3.01 -62.19
CA PHE A 271 12.64 -2.40 -61.37
C PHE A 271 14.02 -2.63 -61.99
N GLN A 272 14.77 -1.56 -62.18
CA GLN A 272 16.11 -1.59 -62.76
C GLN A 272 17.08 -0.79 -61.88
N ARG A 273 18.17 -1.44 -61.45
CA ARG A 273 19.29 -0.74 -60.85
C ARG A 273 20.14 -0.13 -61.96
N ILE A 274 20.48 1.15 -61.84
CA ILE A 274 21.39 1.88 -62.72
C ILE A 274 22.66 2.17 -61.91
N PRO A 275 23.67 1.28 -61.91
CA PRO A 275 24.84 1.41 -61.06
C PRO A 275 25.60 2.72 -61.29
N GLU A 276 25.70 3.17 -62.54
CA GLU A 276 26.44 4.37 -62.92
C GLU A 276 25.85 5.65 -62.33
N GLN A 277 24.57 5.62 -61.94
CA GLN A 277 23.85 6.73 -61.31
C GLN A 277 23.44 6.41 -59.86
N ASN A 278 23.91 5.27 -59.33
CA ASN A 278 23.60 4.77 -58.00
C ASN A 278 22.10 4.79 -57.62
N LYS A 279 21.21 4.54 -58.57
CA LYS A 279 19.75 4.64 -58.36
C LYS A 279 19.01 3.40 -58.84
N THR A 280 17.89 3.12 -58.18
CA THR A 280 16.90 2.17 -58.67
C THR A 280 15.75 2.96 -59.29
N VAL A 281 15.30 2.59 -60.48
CA VAL A 281 14.16 3.20 -61.18
C VAL A 281 13.17 2.10 -61.57
N TYR A 282 11.96 2.48 -61.97
CA TYR A 282 11.00 1.53 -62.51
C TYR A 282 10.59 1.93 -63.93
N TYR A 283 10.70 0.98 -64.86
CA TYR A 283 10.21 1.12 -66.23
C TYR A 283 8.89 0.35 -66.37
N SER A 284 7.85 0.98 -66.89
CA SER A 284 6.52 0.37 -67.03
C SER A 284 6.58 -0.97 -67.78
N LYS A 285 5.96 -2.02 -67.21
CA LYS A 285 5.83 -3.33 -67.87
C LYS A 285 5.06 -3.24 -69.20
N THR A 286 4.17 -2.27 -69.35
CA THR A 286 3.28 -2.13 -70.52
C THR A 286 3.96 -1.43 -71.70
N ASN A 287 4.71 -0.34 -71.45
CA ASN A 287 5.24 0.50 -72.52
C ASN A 287 6.73 0.85 -72.38
N GLY A 288 7.41 0.34 -71.35
CA GLY A 288 8.86 0.53 -71.16
C GLY A 288 9.31 1.93 -70.77
N ARG A 289 8.39 2.85 -70.45
CA ARG A 289 8.72 4.21 -70.02
C ARG A 289 9.13 4.25 -68.54
N MET A 290 10.13 5.06 -68.19
CA MET A 290 10.51 5.30 -66.79
C MET A 290 9.38 6.01 -66.05
N MET A 291 9.03 5.52 -64.87
CA MET A 291 7.94 6.05 -64.05
C MET A 291 8.46 7.05 -63.01
N TYR A 292 7.60 7.99 -62.63
CA TYR A 292 7.87 9.08 -61.68
C TYR A 292 6.72 9.21 -60.68
N GLY A 293 6.95 9.90 -59.57
CA GLY A 293 5.92 10.13 -58.55
C GLY A 293 5.51 8.86 -57.84
N GLN A 294 4.32 8.87 -57.24
CA GLN A 294 3.78 7.70 -56.56
C GLN A 294 3.25 6.68 -57.57
N GLN A 295 3.61 5.41 -57.39
CA GLN A 295 3.18 4.31 -58.25
C GLN A 295 2.75 3.12 -57.40
N TYR A 296 1.58 2.56 -57.70
CA TYR A 296 1.10 1.33 -57.08
C TYR A 296 1.51 0.13 -57.93
N ILE A 297 2.48 -0.65 -57.45
CA ILE A 297 3.12 -1.72 -58.20
C ILE A 297 3.09 -2.98 -57.34
N ASP A 298 2.56 -4.07 -57.90
CA ASP A 298 2.56 -5.41 -57.29
C ASP A 298 2.09 -5.40 -55.81
N GLY A 299 1.05 -4.62 -55.49
CA GLY A 299 0.43 -4.54 -54.15
C GLY A 299 1.00 -3.48 -53.21
N HIS A 300 2.00 -2.71 -53.64
CA HIS A 300 2.68 -1.72 -52.80
C HIS A 300 2.79 -0.34 -53.47
N TRP A 301 2.70 0.71 -52.66
CA TRP A 301 3.01 2.06 -53.11
C TRP A 301 4.51 2.31 -53.04
N TYR A 302 5.08 2.82 -54.13
CA TYR A 302 6.45 3.30 -54.26
C TYR A 302 6.43 4.79 -54.57
N LEU A 303 7.53 5.49 -54.29
CA LEU A 303 7.75 6.87 -54.71
C LEU A 303 9.01 6.94 -55.57
N PHE A 304 8.89 7.51 -56.77
CA PHE A 304 10.01 7.82 -57.65
C PHE A 304 10.16 9.33 -57.75
N ASP A 305 11.39 9.81 -57.61
CA ASP A 305 11.72 11.24 -57.71
C ASP A 305 11.24 11.84 -59.03
N LYS A 306 10.63 13.03 -59.00
CA LYS A 306 9.96 13.64 -60.16
C LYS A 306 10.90 13.95 -61.34
N SER A 307 12.17 14.17 -61.07
CA SER A 307 13.15 14.59 -62.08
C SER A 307 14.09 13.46 -62.48
N SER A 308 14.61 12.71 -61.51
CA SER A 308 15.58 11.64 -61.78
C SER A 308 14.95 10.24 -61.95
N GLY A 309 13.71 10.04 -61.52
CA GLY A 309 13.05 8.73 -61.47
C GLY A 309 13.61 7.79 -60.38
N ALA A 310 14.49 8.28 -59.51
CA ALA A 310 15.10 7.48 -58.45
C ALA A 310 14.07 7.09 -57.37
N MET A 311 14.00 5.80 -57.05
CA MET A 311 13.15 5.26 -55.99
C MET A 311 13.54 5.84 -54.63
N GLN A 312 12.57 6.45 -53.97
CA GLN A 312 12.72 7.12 -52.68
C GLN A 312 12.45 6.15 -51.53
N LYS A 313 13.19 6.34 -50.43
CA LYS A 313 13.11 5.56 -49.20
C LYS A 313 13.12 6.48 -47.98
N GLY A 314 12.73 5.96 -46.82
CA GLY A 314 12.66 6.69 -45.54
C GLY A 314 11.45 7.60 -45.44
N PHE A 315 11.51 8.56 -44.50
CA PHE A 315 10.49 9.60 -44.36
C PHE A 315 10.48 10.52 -45.58
N LYS A 316 9.30 10.75 -46.16
CA LYS A 316 9.10 11.61 -47.32
C LYS A 316 7.87 12.47 -47.14
N ASP A 317 8.08 13.78 -47.25
CA ASP A 317 7.01 14.76 -47.44
C ASP A 317 6.50 14.67 -48.88
N LEU A 318 5.20 14.46 -49.04
CA LEU A 318 4.54 14.32 -50.33
C LEU A 318 3.92 15.63 -50.81
N THR A 319 4.11 16.74 -50.09
CA THR A 319 3.63 18.07 -50.53
C THR A 319 4.14 18.42 -51.93
N PRO A 320 5.41 18.17 -52.30
CA PRO A 320 5.88 18.36 -53.67
C PRO A 320 5.18 17.49 -54.72
N TYR A 321 4.48 16.44 -54.29
CA TYR A 321 3.70 15.50 -55.10
C TYR A 321 2.19 15.78 -55.05
N GLY A 322 1.78 16.93 -54.49
CA GLY A 322 0.37 17.37 -54.44
C GLY A 322 -0.42 16.79 -53.26
N GLN A 323 0.25 16.20 -52.27
CA GLN A 323 -0.41 15.61 -51.09
C GLN A 323 0.20 16.14 -49.81
N ALA A 324 -0.56 16.89 -49.01
CA ALA A 324 -0.10 17.45 -47.74
C ALA A 324 -0.01 16.38 -46.65
N LYS A 325 0.97 15.47 -46.77
CA LYS A 325 1.25 14.41 -45.78
C LYS A 325 2.70 13.96 -45.84
N THR A 326 3.21 13.52 -44.70
CA THR A 326 4.48 12.78 -44.63
C THR A 326 4.19 11.28 -44.49
N VAL A 327 4.93 10.47 -45.24
CA VAL A 327 4.84 8.99 -45.22
C VAL A 327 6.22 8.37 -45.01
N TYR A 328 6.30 7.06 -44.83
CA TYR A 328 7.56 6.34 -44.74
C TYR A 328 7.64 5.20 -45.75
N TYR A 329 8.71 5.14 -46.52
CA TYR A 329 9.04 4.07 -47.45
C TYR A 329 10.15 3.18 -46.87
N ASN A 330 9.95 1.88 -46.79
CA ASN A 330 10.92 0.94 -46.23
C ASN A 330 12.15 0.74 -47.16
N GLN A 331 13.05 -0.18 -46.81
CA GLN A 331 14.26 -0.45 -47.59
C GLN A 331 13.98 -1.06 -48.97
N ASP A 332 12.84 -1.72 -49.15
CA ASP A 332 12.38 -2.22 -50.45
C ASP A 332 11.67 -1.13 -51.26
N GLY A 333 11.35 0.01 -50.64
CA GLY A 333 10.63 1.11 -51.26
C GLY A 333 9.11 1.04 -51.08
N HIS A 334 8.60 0.14 -50.24
CA HIS A 334 7.17 0.03 -49.94
C HIS A 334 6.75 1.10 -48.92
N MET A 335 5.65 1.81 -49.19
CA MET A 335 5.02 2.69 -48.21
C MET A 335 4.48 1.87 -47.03
N LEU A 336 4.78 2.30 -45.80
CA LEU A 336 4.32 1.63 -44.58
C LEU A 336 3.02 2.24 -44.04
N TYR A 337 2.29 1.42 -43.27
CA TYR A 337 1.00 1.72 -42.67
C TYR A 337 0.94 1.19 -41.23
N GLY A 338 0.04 1.71 -40.40
CA GLY A 338 -0.13 1.24 -39.03
C GLY A 338 1.02 1.64 -38.09
N GLN A 339 1.09 0.99 -36.93
CA GLN A 339 2.22 1.17 -36.02
C GLN A 339 3.47 0.51 -36.59
N GLN A 340 4.58 1.25 -36.61
CA GLN A 340 5.87 0.79 -37.11
C GLN A 340 6.98 1.18 -36.14
N HIS A 341 7.90 0.25 -35.89
CA HIS A 341 9.10 0.49 -35.11
C HIS A 341 10.28 0.76 -36.04
N ILE A 342 10.77 2.00 -36.04
CA ILE A 342 11.78 2.49 -36.99
C ILE A 342 12.89 3.17 -36.20
N ASN A 343 14.12 2.69 -36.35
CA ASN A 343 15.31 3.23 -35.68
C ASN A 343 15.13 3.41 -34.16
N GLY A 344 14.55 2.41 -33.49
CA GLY A 344 14.34 2.41 -32.05
C GLY A 344 13.12 3.20 -31.57
N LYS A 345 12.34 3.82 -32.47
CA LYS A 345 11.17 4.64 -32.11
C LYS A 345 9.90 4.11 -32.76
N TRP A 346 8.78 4.23 -32.05
CA TRP A 346 7.46 3.90 -32.59
C TRP A 346 6.83 5.10 -33.29
N TYR A 347 6.29 4.84 -34.48
CA TYR A 347 5.52 5.78 -35.30
C TYR A 347 4.18 5.16 -35.63
N LEU A 348 3.17 5.99 -35.88
CA LEU A 348 1.87 5.57 -36.38
C LEU A 348 1.63 6.17 -37.76
N PHE A 349 1.31 5.33 -38.74
CA PHE A 349 0.88 5.75 -40.07
C PHE A 349 -0.59 5.36 -40.26
N ASN A 350 -1.37 6.28 -40.82
CA ASN A 350 -2.78 6.05 -41.12
C ASN A 350 -2.93 4.79 -41.99
N LYS A 351 -3.86 3.89 -41.62
CA LYS A 351 -4.06 2.59 -42.29
C LYS A 351 -4.38 2.67 -43.77
N ASN A 352 -5.00 3.76 -44.21
CA ASN A 352 -5.49 3.92 -45.58
C ASN A 352 -4.55 4.81 -46.40
N THR A 353 -4.10 5.91 -45.80
CA THR A 353 -3.37 6.95 -46.55
C THR A 353 -1.87 6.90 -46.39
N GLY A 354 -1.36 6.16 -45.39
CA GLY A 354 0.07 6.11 -45.03
C GLY A 354 0.59 7.38 -44.34
N ALA A 355 -0.28 8.38 -44.09
CA ALA A 355 0.12 9.63 -43.44
C ALA A 355 0.55 9.40 -41.99
N ILE A 356 1.72 9.91 -41.61
CA ILE A 356 2.18 9.91 -40.22
C ILE A 356 1.14 10.58 -39.31
N GLN A 357 0.89 10.00 -38.14
CA GLN A 357 -0.03 10.51 -37.13
C GLN A 357 0.76 11.09 -35.96
N THR A 358 0.31 12.24 -35.47
CA THR A 358 0.86 12.96 -34.32
C THR A 358 -0.25 13.22 -33.28
N GLY A 359 0.10 13.74 -32.11
CA GLY A 359 -0.84 14.02 -31.03
C GLY A 359 -1.36 12.77 -30.32
N PHE A 360 -2.50 12.92 -29.63
CA PHE A 360 -3.20 11.80 -28.98
C PHE A 360 -3.83 10.88 -30.02
N GLN A 361 -3.61 9.58 -29.87
CA GLN A 361 -4.11 8.56 -30.78
C GLN A 361 -4.73 7.42 -29.99
N ASP A 362 -6.03 7.18 -30.21
CA ASP A 362 -6.70 5.96 -29.76
C ASP A 362 -6.35 4.81 -30.70
N LEU A 363 -5.65 3.81 -30.18
CA LEU A 363 -5.18 2.68 -30.96
C LEU A 363 -6.24 1.56 -31.11
N SER A 364 -7.48 1.78 -30.68
CA SER A 364 -8.56 0.79 -30.82
C SER A 364 -8.78 0.41 -32.28
N ALA A 365 -8.70 1.39 -33.19
CA ALA A 365 -8.74 1.16 -34.64
C ALA A 365 -7.58 0.29 -35.15
N TYR A 366 -6.49 0.16 -34.37
CA TYR A 366 -5.30 -0.65 -34.64
C TYR A 366 -5.27 -1.94 -33.80
N GLY A 367 -6.38 -2.31 -33.16
CA GLY A 367 -6.53 -3.54 -32.38
C GLY A 367 -6.01 -3.44 -30.94
N GLN A 368 -5.70 -2.25 -30.44
CA GLN A 368 -5.15 -2.05 -29.09
C GLN A 368 -6.03 -1.10 -28.28
N LYS A 369 -6.56 -1.55 -27.14
CA LYS A 369 -7.40 -0.73 -26.25
C LYS A 369 -6.56 0.22 -25.39
N LYS A 370 -5.92 1.21 -26.00
CA LYS A 370 -5.13 2.23 -25.30
C LYS A 370 -5.04 3.53 -26.11
N VAL A 371 -4.94 4.64 -25.39
CA VAL A 371 -4.55 5.93 -25.94
C VAL A 371 -3.05 6.12 -25.75
N VAL A 372 -2.36 6.61 -26.76
CA VAL A 372 -0.94 6.97 -26.73
C VAL A 372 -0.75 8.40 -27.25
N TYR A 373 0.43 8.97 -27.05
CA TYR A 373 0.77 10.29 -27.59
C TYR A 373 2.00 10.21 -28.49
N TYR A 374 1.90 10.77 -29.70
CA TYR A 374 3.01 10.95 -30.63
C TYR A 374 3.36 12.44 -30.68
N ASN A 375 4.64 12.79 -30.53
CA ASN A 375 5.06 14.20 -30.64
C ASN A 375 4.95 14.73 -32.08
N ASP A 376 5.31 15.98 -32.31
CA ASP A 376 5.23 16.63 -33.64
C ASP A 376 6.11 15.97 -34.71
N LYS A 377 7.10 15.17 -34.30
CA LYS A 377 7.93 14.35 -35.19
C LYS A 377 7.35 12.95 -35.43
N GLY A 378 6.15 12.68 -34.91
CA GLY A 378 5.45 11.39 -34.97
C GLY A 378 6.04 10.30 -34.09
N GLN A 379 6.83 10.63 -33.07
CA GLN A 379 7.49 9.66 -32.19
C GLN A 379 6.62 9.41 -30.95
N MET A 380 6.32 8.15 -30.65
CA MET A 380 5.52 7.79 -29.46
C MET A 380 6.28 8.18 -28.18
N GLN A 381 5.58 8.82 -27.24
CA GLN A 381 6.15 9.29 -25.98
C GLN A 381 5.87 8.32 -24.82
N TYR A 382 6.71 8.40 -23.80
CA TYR A 382 6.73 7.53 -22.63
C TYR A 382 7.05 8.33 -21.37
N GLY A 383 6.69 7.81 -20.20
CA GLY A 383 6.93 8.45 -18.91
C GLY A 383 6.13 9.73 -18.72
N PHE A 384 6.62 10.59 -17.84
CA PHE A 384 6.00 11.90 -17.59
C PHE A 384 6.25 12.85 -18.76
N GLN A 385 5.18 13.45 -19.28
CA GLN A 385 5.21 14.37 -20.41
C GLN A 385 4.37 15.61 -20.08
N MET A 386 4.92 16.79 -20.34
CA MET A 386 4.19 18.04 -20.24
C MET A 386 3.51 18.30 -21.59
N ILE A 387 2.17 18.29 -21.62
CA ILE A 387 1.38 18.46 -22.84
C ILE A 387 0.29 19.50 -22.55
N ASN A 388 0.31 20.63 -23.24
CA ASN A 388 -0.65 21.74 -23.04
C ASN A 388 -0.77 22.13 -21.55
N ASP A 389 0.37 22.40 -20.90
CA ASP A 389 0.52 22.74 -19.47
C ASP A 389 -0.02 21.71 -18.47
N LYS A 390 -0.28 20.49 -18.93
CA LYS A 390 -0.73 19.38 -18.09
C LYS A 390 0.35 18.30 -18.06
N LEU A 391 0.79 17.95 -16.86
CA LEU A 391 1.69 16.83 -16.67
C LEU A 391 0.88 15.53 -16.78
N MET A 392 1.19 14.71 -17.78
CA MET A 392 0.57 13.41 -18.03
C MET A 392 1.62 12.31 -17.90
N PHE A 393 1.17 11.07 -17.73
CA PHE A 393 2.07 9.91 -17.72
C PHE A 393 1.65 8.89 -18.78
N PHE A 394 2.63 8.41 -19.53
CA PHE A 394 2.50 7.30 -20.47
C PHE A 394 3.34 6.14 -19.96
N ASP A 395 2.78 4.95 -19.91
CA ASP A 395 3.46 3.75 -19.42
C ASP A 395 4.79 3.54 -20.15
N LYS A 396 5.88 3.31 -19.40
CA LYS A 396 7.26 3.32 -19.93
C LYS A 396 7.55 2.18 -20.92
N VAL A 397 6.66 1.19 -21.02
CA VAL A 397 6.81 0.03 -21.91
C VAL A 397 5.80 0.10 -23.06
N SER A 398 4.51 0.19 -22.71
CA SER A 398 3.42 0.13 -23.68
C SER A 398 3.06 1.47 -24.31
N GLY A 399 3.49 2.59 -23.72
CA GLY A 399 3.10 3.94 -24.12
C GLY A 399 1.66 4.32 -23.76
N ALA A 400 0.93 3.46 -23.04
CA ALA A 400 -0.47 3.71 -22.69
C ALA A 400 -0.60 4.90 -21.72
N GLN A 401 -1.49 5.84 -22.02
CA GLN A 401 -1.80 6.95 -21.14
C GLN A 401 -2.39 6.47 -19.80
N ALA A 402 -1.94 7.06 -18.71
CA ALA A 402 -2.45 6.78 -17.38
C ALA A 402 -3.73 7.56 -17.08
N PHE A 403 -4.67 6.86 -16.45
CA PHE A 403 -5.91 7.41 -15.89
C PHE A 403 -6.11 6.86 -14.48
N GLY A 404 -6.80 7.62 -13.64
CA GLY A 404 -7.07 7.25 -12.25
C GLY A 404 -5.80 7.11 -11.41
N GLN A 405 -5.88 6.31 -10.35
CA GLN A 405 -4.74 6.06 -9.48
C GLN A 405 -3.74 5.11 -10.14
N LYS A 406 -2.45 5.50 -10.16
CA LYS A 406 -1.35 4.66 -10.65
C LYS A 406 -0.17 4.67 -9.69
N ASN A 407 0.36 3.49 -9.41
CA ASN A 407 1.64 3.34 -8.74
C ASN A 407 2.76 3.36 -9.78
N ILE A 408 3.64 4.35 -9.69
CA ILE A 408 4.77 4.55 -10.61
C ILE A 408 6.02 4.66 -9.74
N ASP A 409 6.94 3.72 -9.92
CA ASP A 409 8.20 3.63 -9.18
C ASP A 409 8.00 3.69 -7.64
N GLY A 410 6.98 2.97 -7.13
CA GLY A 410 6.68 2.89 -5.69
C GLY A 410 5.88 4.05 -5.12
N LYS A 411 5.49 5.04 -5.94
CA LYS A 411 4.72 6.22 -5.52
C LYS A 411 3.36 6.25 -6.21
N TRP A 412 2.32 6.61 -5.47
CA TRP A 412 0.97 6.74 -6.02
C TRP A 412 0.74 8.16 -6.55
N TYR A 413 0.19 8.22 -7.76
CA TYR A 413 -0.26 9.43 -8.47
C TYR A 413 -1.73 9.27 -8.85
N LEU A 414 -2.43 10.39 -9.05
CA LEU A 414 -3.78 10.41 -9.59
C LEU A 414 -3.79 11.17 -10.92
N PHE A 415 -4.43 10.59 -11.92
CA PHE A 415 -4.67 11.24 -13.21
C PHE A 415 -6.18 11.36 -13.43
N ASP A 416 -6.66 12.51 -13.90
CA ASP A 416 -8.08 12.70 -14.21
C ASP A 416 -8.49 11.99 -15.51
N ASN A 417 -9.74 12.17 -15.94
CA ASN A 417 -10.27 11.55 -17.16
C ASN A 417 -9.64 12.10 -18.46
N THR A 418 -8.92 13.22 -18.39
CA THR A 418 -8.10 13.75 -19.49
C THR A 418 -6.66 13.24 -19.44
N GLY A 419 -6.32 12.48 -18.39
CA GLY A 419 -4.98 11.96 -18.09
C GLY A 419 -4.05 12.98 -17.45
N ALA A 420 -4.56 14.13 -16.99
CA ALA A 420 -3.78 15.15 -16.31
C ALA A 420 -3.57 14.78 -14.84
N MET A 421 -2.32 14.87 -14.37
CA MET A 421 -1.95 14.58 -13.00
C MET A 421 -2.61 15.58 -12.04
N GLN A 422 -3.17 15.06 -10.94
CA GLN A 422 -3.83 15.83 -9.91
C GLN A 422 -2.93 16.00 -8.68
N THR A 423 -3.05 17.15 -8.01
CA THR A 423 -2.39 17.47 -6.74
C THR A 423 -3.43 17.89 -5.70
N GLY A 424 -2.99 18.16 -4.46
CA GLY A 424 -3.85 18.61 -3.37
C GLY A 424 -4.76 17.52 -2.80
N PHE A 425 -5.81 17.94 -2.09
CA PHE A 425 -6.83 17.05 -1.54
C PHE A 425 -7.70 16.49 -2.66
N GLN A 426 -7.81 15.15 -2.72
CA GLN A 426 -8.55 14.45 -3.76
C GLN A 426 -9.49 13.42 -3.14
N ARG A 427 -10.76 13.48 -3.53
CA ARG A 427 -11.79 12.51 -3.12
C ARG A 427 -11.84 11.36 -4.12
N ILE A 428 -11.50 10.16 -3.65
CA ILE A 428 -11.52 8.92 -4.43
C ILE A 428 -12.83 8.20 -4.13
N SER A 429 -13.89 8.55 -4.86
CA SER A 429 -15.27 8.15 -4.56
C SER A 429 -15.47 6.64 -4.54
N ASN A 430 -14.90 5.91 -5.50
CA ASN A 430 -15.01 4.44 -5.58
C ASN A 430 -14.32 3.69 -4.43
N GLN A 431 -13.44 4.35 -3.69
CA GLN A 431 -12.77 3.81 -2.50
C GLN A 431 -13.24 4.50 -1.21
N ASN A 432 -14.25 5.38 -1.31
CA ASN A 432 -14.81 6.14 -0.19
C ASN A 432 -13.74 6.87 0.66
N LYS A 433 -12.62 7.32 0.07
CA LYS A 433 -11.52 7.95 0.82
C LYS A 433 -11.11 9.31 0.26
N THR A 434 -10.64 10.19 1.13
CA THR A 434 -9.95 11.44 0.75
C THR A 434 -8.46 11.23 0.96
N VAL A 435 -7.64 11.65 0.01
CA VAL A 435 -6.17 11.55 0.08
C VAL A 435 -5.56 12.91 -0.25
N TYR A 436 -4.27 13.10 0.00
CA TYR A 436 -3.54 14.30 -0.40
C TYR A 436 -2.36 13.94 -1.29
N TYR A 437 -2.25 14.59 -2.44
CA TYR A 437 -1.10 14.51 -3.34
C TYR A 437 -0.29 15.80 -3.22
N ASN A 438 1.02 15.69 -3.00
CA ASN A 438 1.88 16.88 -2.91
C ASN A 438 2.03 17.59 -4.27
N GLU A 439 2.79 18.68 -4.32
CA GLU A 439 3.05 19.45 -5.56
C GLU A 439 3.69 18.61 -6.68
N LYS A 440 4.40 17.53 -6.32
CA LYS A 440 4.97 16.56 -7.28
C LYS A 440 3.99 15.47 -7.67
N GLY A 441 2.72 15.55 -7.25
CA GLY A 441 1.66 14.59 -7.51
C GLY A 441 1.77 13.28 -6.71
N GLN A 442 2.57 13.24 -5.65
CA GLN A 442 2.81 12.02 -4.88
C GLN A 442 1.86 11.94 -3.68
N MET A 443 1.15 10.83 -3.52
CA MET A 443 0.24 10.61 -2.39
C MET A 443 1.01 10.65 -1.07
N GLN A 444 0.48 11.37 -0.09
CA GLN A 444 1.08 11.52 1.23
C GLN A 444 0.48 10.55 2.26
N TYR A 445 1.27 10.26 3.29
CA TYR A 445 0.99 9.27 4.33
C TYR A 445 1.41 9.82 5.69
N GLY A 446 0.84 9.28 6.78
CA GLY A 446 1.17 9.71 8.14
C GLY A 446 0.73 11.14 8.43
N GLN A 447 1.35 11.76 9.45
CA GLN A 447 1.05 13.14 9.79
C GLN A 447 1.68 14.10 8.79
N GLN A 448 0.90 15.07 8.31
CA GLN A 448 1.33 16.09 7.37
C GLN A 448 0.88 17.47 7.85
N TYR A 449 1.77 18.46 7.80
CA TYR A 449 1.44 19.84 8.12
C TYR A 449 1.18 20.61 6.83
N LEU A 450 -0.07 20.97 6.59
CA LEU A 450 -0.57 21.53 5.34
C LEU A 450 -1.43 22.76 5.67
N ASP A 451 -1.13 23.89 5.04
CA ASP A 451 -1.90 25.14 5.16
C ASP A 451 -2.23 25.53 6.63
N GLY A 452 -1.22 25.50 7.50
CA GLY A 452 -1.37 25.87 8.91
C GLY A 452 -1.96 24.78 9.82
N HIS A 453 -2.39 23.63 9.27
CA HIS A 453 -3.06 22.56 10.02
C HIS A 453 -2.34 21.21 9.90
N TRP A 454 -2.40 20.42 10.97
CA TRP A 454 -1.97 19.02 10.93
C TRP A 454 -3.10 18.13 10.44
N TYR A 455 -2.79 17.22 9.53
CA TYR A 455 -3.65 16.16 9.01
C TYR A 455 -3.00 14.80 9.27
N LEU A 456 -3.79 13.74 9.34
CA LEU A 456 -3.29 12.36 9.42
C LEU A 456 -3.82 11.54 8.25
N PHE A 457 -2.91 10.96 7.48
CA PHE A 457 -3.23 10.02 6.41
C PHE A 457 -2.80 8.60 6.82
N ASP A 458 -3.67 7.64 6.54
CA ASP A 458 -3.42 6.22 6.78
C ASP A 458 -2.12 5.75 6.12
N LYS A 459 -1.22 5.11 6.88
CA LYS A 459 0.13 4.75 6.40
C LYS A 459 0.13 3.72 5.26
N ALA A 460 -0.95 2.97 5.05
CA ALA A 460 -1.05 1.98 3.97
C ALA A 460 -1.86 2.51 2.78
N THR A 461 -3.00 3.12 3.05
CA THR A 461 -4.00 3.46 2.03
C THR A 461 -3.99 4.92 1.59
N GLY A 462 -3.30 5.79 2.34
CA GLY A 462 -3.30 7.24 2.16
C GLY A 462 -4.61 7.93 2.58
N ALA A 463 -5.58 7.19 3.12
CA ALA A 463 -6.88 7.75 3.50
C ALA A 463 -6.75 8.73 4.68
N MET A 464 -7.25 9.94 4.52
CA MET A 464 -7.34 10.96 5.57
C MET A 464 -8.18 10.42 6.74
N LYS A 465 -7.65 10.54 7.96
CA LYS A 465 -8.29 10.13 9.20
C LYS A 465 -8.97 11.33 9.86
N THR A 466 -10.11 11.08 10.49
CA THR A 466 -10.86 12.03 11.31
C THR A 466 -11.16 11.42 12.69
N GLY A 467 -11.69 12.22 13.62
CA GLY A 467 -12.03 11.79 14.98
C GLY A 467 -10.80 11.55 15.87
N PHE A 468 -11.00 10.77 16.94
CA PHE A 468 -9.93 10.39 17.86
C PHE A 468 -8.94 9.44 17.20
N GLN A 469 -7.66 9.79 17.24
CA GLN A 469 -6.58 9.01 16.65
C GLN A 469 -5.47 8.81 17.68
N LYS A 470 -5.14 7.54 17.94
CA LYS A 470 -3.99 7.17 18.77
C LYS A 470 -2.75 7.07 17.89
N ILE A 471 -1.80 7.97 18.12
CA ILE A 471 -0.52 8.06 17.40
C ILE A 471 0.52 7.35 18.26
N ALA A 472 0.68 6.05 18.02
CA ALA A 472 1.44 5.15 18.89
C ALA A 472 2.93 5.50 18.99
N ASP A 473 3.54 5.92 17.87
CA ASP A 473 4.95 6.34 17.77
C ASP A 473 5.24 7.65 18.52
N GLN A 474 4.21 8.43 18.84
CA GLN A 474 4.33 9.67 19.64
C GLN A 474 3.65 9.56 21.01
N HIS A 475 3.18 8.37 21.38
CA HIS A 475 2.50 8.09 22.65
C HIS A 475 1.37 9.08 23.00
N LYS A 476 0.61 9.54 22.00
CA LYS A 476 -0.45 10.53 22.20
C LYS A 476 -1.76 10.15 21.50
N THR A 477 -2.86 10.58 22.08
CA THR A 477 -4.18 10.60 21.42
C THR A 477 -4.45 12.03 20.99
N VAL A 478 -4.88 12.24 19.74
CA VAL A 478 -5.27 13.55 19.21
C VAL A 478 -6.67 13.45 18.61
N TYR A 479 -7.27 14.58 18.25
CA TYR A 479 -8.55 14.60 17.55
C TYR A 479 -8.45 15.40 16.25
N TYR A 480 -8.90 14.84 15.14
CA TYR A 480 -9.02 15.50 13.85
C TYR A 480 -10.50 15.80 13.55
N ASN A 481 -10.84 17.02 13.16
CA ASN A 481 -12.22 17.40 12.84
C ASN A 481 -12.70 16.75 11.52
N GLN A 482 -13.93 17.03 11.10
CA GLN A 482 -14.50 16.47 9.85
C GLN A 482 -13.76 16.93 8.59
N ALA A 483 -13.11 18.10 8.62
CA ALA A 483 -12.21 18.55 7.56
C ALA A 483 -10.83 17.88 7.62
N GLY A 484 -10.56 17.05 8.63
CA GLY A 484 -9.29 16.35 8.83
C GLY A 484 -8.22 17.15 9.56
N GLN A 485 -8.54 18.31 10.14
CA GLN A 485 -7.60 19.18 10.84
C GLN A 485 -7.50 18.81 12.32
N MET A 486 -6.28 18.73 12.86
CA MET A 486 -6.04 18.45 14.27
C MET A 486 -6.53 19.60 15.16
N LEU A 487 -7.26 19.28 16.23
CA LEU A 487 -7.78 20.25 17.19
C LEU A 487 -6.84 20.42 18.40
N TYR A 488 -6.95 21.58 19.05
CA TYR A 488 -6.14 22.01 20.19
C TYR A 488 -7.01 22.67 21.26
N GLY A 489 -6.50 22.75 22.50
CA GLY A 489 -7.19 23.39 23.62
C GLY A 489 -8.48 22.68 24.04
N GLN A 490 -9.35 23.39 24.75
CA GLN A 490 -10.64 22.85 25.17
C GLN A 490 -11.60 22.73 23.98
N GLN A 491 -12.22 21.56 23.84
CA GLN A 491 -13.13 21.23 22.75
C GLN A 491 -14.38 20.52 23.29
N TYR A 492 -15.56 20.94 22.84
CA TYR A 492 -16.82 20.29 23.19
C TYR A 492 -17.23 19.34 22.05
N LEU A 493 -17.03 18.04 22.27
CA LEU A 493 -17.17 17.00 21.25
C LEU A 493 -18.17 15.95 21.73
N ASN A 494 -19.22 15.71 20.94
CA ASN A 494 -20.26 14.70 21.24
C ASN A 494 -20.82 14.79 22.67
N GLY A 495 -21.16 16.00 23.11
CA GLY A 495 -21.76 16.24 24.43
C GLY A 495 -20.77 16.27 25.60
N LYS A 496 -19.45 16.14 25.35
CA LYS A 496 -18.43 16.08 26.41
C LYS A 496 -17.30 17.07 26.14
N TRP A 497 -16.74 17.64 27.21
CA TRP A 497 -15.55 18.48 27.12
C TRP A 497 -14.28 17.63 27.14
N TYR A 498 -13.35 17.95 26.25
CA TYR A 498 -12.00 17.43 26.16
C TYR A 498 -11.01 18.59 26.19
N ASN A 499 -9.75 18.33 26.54
CA ASN A 499 -8.68 19.31 26.42
C ASN A 499 -7.49 18.70 25.69
N PHE A 500 -6.99 19.39 24.68
CA PHE A 500 -5.83 18.99 23.91
C PHE A 500 -4.71 20.00 24.14
N ASP A 501 -3.48 19.51 24.26
CA ASP A 501 -2.29 20.32 24.41
C ASP A 501 -2.18 21.34 23.27
N LYS A 502 -2.00 22.63 23.59
CA LYS A 502 -2.02 23.72 22.61
C LYS A 502 -0.88 23.64 21.58
N ASN A 503 0.19 22.89 21.85
CA ASN A 503 1.34 22.75 20.96
C ASN A 503 1.35 21.41 20.21
N SER A 504 1.14 20.31 20.94
CA SER A 504 1.29 18.95 20.40
C SER A 504 -0.01 18.29 19.95
N GLY A 505 -1.16 18.88 20.31
CA GLY A 505 -2.49 18.31 20.10
C GLY A 505 -2.82 17.10 20.99
N ALA A 506 -1.92 16.73 21.92
CA ALA A 506 -2.11 15.57 22.78
C ALA A 506 -3.27 15.78 23.76
N MET A 507 -4.21 14.85 23.78
CA MET A 507 -5.34 14.83 24.71
C MET A 507 -4.82 14.76 26.16
N LYS A 508 -5.24 15.71 26.99
CA LYS A 508 -4.90 15.78 28.41
C LYS A 508 -5.87 14.91 29.23
N THR A 509 -5.34 14.30 30.27
CA THR A 509 -6.09 13.55 31.29
C THR A 509 -5.64 14.00 32.69
N GLY A 510 -6.36 13.59 33.74
CA GLY A 510 -6.09 13.96 35.12
C GLY A 510 -6.48 15.40 35.47
N PHE A 511 -5.91 15.93 36.55
CA PHE A 511 -6.09 17.31 36.97
C PHE A 511 -5.41 18.27 35.99
N GLN A 512 -6.16 19.28 35.54
CA GLN A 512 -5.67 20.29 34.61
C GLN A 512 -6.07 21.68 35.10
N TRP A 513 -5.10 22.58 35.15
CA TRP A 513 -5.33 24.00 35.41
C TRP A 513 -5.63 24.71 34.09
N ILE A 514 -6.77 25.38 34.00
CA ILE A 514 -7.21 26.12 32.83
C ILE A 514 -6.98 27.61 33.09
N ASN A 515 -5.80 28.12 32.70
CA ASN A 515 -5.37 29.50 32.94
C ASN A 515 -6.44 30.54 32.56
N ASP A 516 -6.95 30.46 31.33
CA ASP A 516 -7.88 31.45 30.77
C ASP A 516 -9.25 31.48 31.49
N GLN A 517 -9.54 30.48 32.33
CA GLN A 517 -10.79 30.37 33.10
C GLN A 517 -10.55 30.31 34.62
N ASN A 518 -9.29 30.47 35.07
CA ASN A 518 -8.85 30.45 36.46
C ASN A 518 -9.45 29.29 37.29
N LYS A 519 -9.44 28.06 36.74
CA LYS A 519 -10.03 26.89 37.40
C LYS A 519 -9.23 25.61 37.20
N THR A 520 -9.26 24.74 38.20
CA THR A 520 -8.83 23.35 38.10
C THR A 520 -10.01 22.49 37.67
N VAL A 521 -9.81 21.62 36.67
CA VAL A 521 -10.78 20.61 36.25
C VAL A 521 -10.12 19.23 36.26
N TYR A 522 -10.91 18.16 36.13
CA TYR A 522 -10.38 16.81 35.99
C TYR A 522 -10.91 16.13 34.74
N TYR A 523 -10.01 15.60 33.91
CA TYR A 523 -10.32 14.80 32.73
C TYR A 523 -10.08 13.32 33.04
N ASN A 524 -11.06 12.45 32.79
CA ASN A 524 -10.90 11.01 33.03
C ASN A 524 -9.91 10.36 32.02
N GLN A 525 -9.68 9.04 32.13
CA GLN A 525 -8.77 8.33 31.23
C GLN A 525 -9.21 8.33 29.76
N ALA A 526 -10.50 8.52 29.50
CA ALA A 526 -11.04 8.74 28.15
C ALA A 526 -10.92 10.21 27.69
N GLY A 527 -10.31 11.09 28.50
CA GLY A 527 -10.13 12.51 28.22
C GLY A 527 -11.36 13.38 28.45
N GLN A 528 -12.39 12.88 29.11
CA GLN A 528 -13.67 13.58 29.31
C GLN A 528 -13.65 14.35 30.63
N MET A 529 -14.04 15.64 30.61
CA MET A 529 -14.15 16.46 31.81
C MET A 529 -15.22 15.88 32.74
N LEU A 530 -14.87 15.72 34.01
CA LEU A 530 -15.79 15.24 35.03
C LEU A 530 -16.53 16.38 35.71
N HIS A 531 -17.74 16.05 36.17
CA HIS A 531 -18.66 16.94 36.88
C HIS A 531 -19.22 16.22 38.11
N GLY A 532 -19.70 16.97 39.10
CA GLY A 532 -20.28 16.41 40.31
C GLY A 532 -19.25 15.78 41.25
N GLN A 533 -19.73 14.95 42.17
CA GLN A 533 -18.88 14.24 43.12
C GLN A 533 -18.18 13.07 42.43
N GLN A 534 -16.86 12.97 42.58
CA GLN A 534 -16.04 11.95 41.91
C GLN A 534 -15.03 11.35 42.87
N TYR A 535 -14.86 10.03 42.80
CA TYR A 535 -13.83 9.32 43.58
C TYR A 535 -12.60 9.09 42.69
N VAL A 536 -11.50 9.75 43.01
CA VAL A 536 -10.27 9.75 42.21
C VAL A 536 -9.09 9.48 43.13
N ASN A 537 -8.27 8.47 42.80
CA ASN A 537 -7.02 8.14 43.51
C ASN A 537 -7.16 8.07 45.05
N GLY A 538 -8.23 7.43 45.55
CA GLY A 538 -8.44 7.24 46.99
C GLY A 538 -9.21 8.37 47.70
N HIS A 539 -9.53 9.47 47.01
CA HIS A 539 -10.17 10.64 47.62
C HIS A 539 -11.44 11.04 46.85
N TRP A 540 -12.43 11.57 47.57
CA TRP A 540 -13.57 12.23 46.97
C TRP A 540 -13.23 13.68 46.64
N TYR A 541 -13.62 14.12 45.44
CA TYR A 541 -13.57 15.49 44.95
C TYR A 541 -14.97 15.94 44.54
N LEU A 542 -15.20 17.25 44.49
CA LEU A 542 -16.41 17.83 43.95
C LEU A 542 -16.04 18.75 42.78
N PHE A 543 -16.69 18.55 41.64
CA PHE A 543 -16.57 19.41 40.47
C PHE A 543 -17.91 20.07 40.20
N ASP A 544 -17.90 21.36 39.87
CA ASP A 544 -19.11 22.11 39.54
C ASP A 544 -19.88 21.47 38.39
N LYS A 545 -21.21 21.44 38.50
CA LYS A 545 -22.09 20.72 37.56
C LYS A 545 -22.03 21.30 36.14
N SER A 546 -21.79 22.60 35.99
CA SER A 546 -21.81 23.26 34.69
C SER A 546 -20.40 23.50 34.15
N SER A 547 -19.53 24.06 34.97
CA SER A 547 -18.19 24.49 34.56
C SER A 547 -17.11 23.43 34.73
N GLY A 548 -17.36 22.39 35.55
CA GLY A 548 -16.36 21.37 35.90
C GLY A 548 -15.27 21.87 36.86
N ALA A 549 -15.39 23.09 37.40
CA ALA A 549 -14.42 23.65 38.34
C ALA A 549 -14.38 22.85 39.65
N MET A 550 -13.20 22.42 40.07
CA MET A 550 -12.98 21.75 41.35
C MET A 550 -13.36 22.69 42.51
N GLN A 551 -14.18 22.18 43.43
CA GLN A 551 -14.65 22.89 44.60
C GLN A 551 -13.79 22.55 45.82
N THR A 552 -13.56 23.54 46.67
CA THR A 552 -12.87 23.42 47.97
C THR A 552 -13.72 24.03 49.08
N GLY A 553 -13.28 23.89 50.33
CA GLY A 553 -13.97 24.44 51.51
C GLY A 553 -15.24 23.67 51.90
N PHE A 554 -16.10 24.33 52.67
CA PHE A 554 -17.41 23.79 53.04
C PHE A 554 -18.35 23.75 51.85
N GLN A 555 -18.95 22.59 51.59
CA GLN A 555 -19.85 22.38 50.47
C GLN A 555 -21.16 21.73 50.94
N ASN A 556 -22.28 22.34 50.60
CA ASN A 556 -23.61 21.75 50.78
C ASN A 556 -23.95 20.93 49.53
N LEU A 557 -24.11 19.61 49.71
CA LEU A 557 -24.34 18.69 48.61
C LEU A 557 -25.81 18.51 48.22
N ALA A 558 -26.73 19.30 48.78
CA ALA A 558 -28.16 19.21 48.47
C ALA A 558 -28.42 19.35 46.97
N THR A 559 -27.74 20.31 46.32
CA THR A 559 -27.81 20.52 44.86
C THR A 559 -27.22 19.36 44.07
N TYR A 560 -26.45 18.47 44.69
CA TYR A 560 -25.88 17.24 44.13
C TYR A 560 -26.68 15.97 44.53
N GLY A 561 -27.87 16.14 45.12
CA GLY A 561 -28.77 15.05 45.48
C GLY A 561 -28.49 14.41 46.84
N GLN A 562 -27.68 15.05 47.70
CA GLN A 562 -27.33 14.53 49.02
C GLN A 562 -27.59 15.58 50.10
N ASN A 563 -28.44 15.29 51.08
CA ASN A 563 -28.73 16.23 52.18
C ASN A 563 -27.63 16.21 53.26
N LYS A 564 -26.44 16.73 52.93
CA LYS A 564 -25.32 16.85 53.88
C LYS A 564 -24.39 18.00 53.53
N THR A 565 -23.73 18.54 54.55
CA THR A 565 -22.59 19.46 54.39
C THR A 565 -21.30 18.68 54.59
N VAL A 566 -20.34 18.85 53.69
CA VAL A 566 -19.01 18.24 53.75
C VAL A 566 -17.93 19.32 53.69
N TYR A 567 -16.67 18.95 53.88
CA TYR A 567 -15.53 19.87 53.70
C TYR A 567 -14.48 19.25 52.78
N TYR A 568 -14.05 20.02 51.78
CA TYR A 568 -12.94 19.70 50.88
C TYR A 568 -11.74 20.57 51.22
N ASN A 569 -10.55 20.00 51.38
CA ASN A 569 -9.34 20.79 51.65
C ASN A 569 -8.89 21.60 50.42
N ASP A 570 -7.79 22.36 50.53
CA ASP A 570 -7.27 23.20 49.44
C ASP A 570 -6.81 22.41 48.21
N LYS A 571 -6.57 21.10 48.37
CA LYS A 571 -6.28 20.16 47.27
C LYS A 571 -7.55 19.57 46.66
N GLY A 572 -8.73 19.96 47.14
CA GLY A 572 -10.04 19.46 46.70
C GLY A 572 -10.44 18.11 47.28
N GLN A 573 -9.76 17.60 48.31
CA GLN A 573 -10.02 16.27 48.88
C GLN A 573 -11.01 16.36 50.03
N MET A 574 -12.07 15.54 50.02
CA MET A 574 -13.05 15.48 51.10
C MET A 574 -12.40 15.01 52.40
N GLN A 575 -12.70 15.70 53.51
CA GLN A 575 -12.14 15.41 54.82
C GLN A 575 -13.09 14.57 55.68
N TYR A 576 -12.50 13.86 56.64
CA TYR A 576 -13.16 12.92 57.55
C TYR A 576 -12.62 13.09 58.97
N GLY A 577 -13.37 12.59 59.96
CA GLY A 577 -13.01 12.66 61.37
C GLY A 577 -12.98 14.09 61.91
N PHE A 578 -12.21 14.29 62.97
CA PHE A 578 -12.01 15.62 63.53
C PHE A 578 -11.07 16.46 62.66
N GLN A 579 -11.51 17.67 62.31
CA GLN A 579 -10.75 18.64 61.55
C GLN A 579 -10.80 20.00 62.24
N THR A 580 -9.71 20.76 62.16
CA THR A 580 -9.67 22.15 62.62
C THR A 580 -9.65 23.04 61.40
N ILE A 581 -10.72 23.83 61.21
CA ILE A 581 -10.91 24.70 60.06
C ILE A 581 -11.16 26.10 60.63
N ASP A 582 -10.31 27.06 60.25
CA ASP A 582 -10.36 28.44 60.75
C ASP A 582 -10.44 28.54 62.28
N GLY A 583 -9.64 27.72 62.98
CA GLY A 583 -9.57 27.68 64.44
C GLY A 583 -10.76 27.00 65.14
N LYS A 584 -11.78 26.57 64.41
CA LYS A 584 -12.93 25.83 64.95
C LYS A 584 -12.83 24.34 64.63
N ARG A 585 -13.11 23.50 65.64
CA ARG A 585 -13.06 22.04 65.52
C ARG A 585 -14.41 21.50 65.06
N TYR A 586 -14.39 20.73 63.98
CA TYR A 586 -15.56 20.05 63.38
C TYR A 586 -15.33 18.55 63.35
N TYR A 587 -16.41 17.77 63.39
CA TYR A 587 -16.38 16.33 63.13
C TYR A 587 -17.09 16.04 61.81
N PHE A 588 -16.43 15.28 60.95
CA PHE A 588 -16.98 14.75 59.71
C PHE A 588 -17.06 13.23 59.80
N ASN A 589 -18.23 12.66 59.56
CA ASN A 589 -18.47 11.23 59.66
C ASN A 589 -17.50 10.43 58.77
N TYR A 590 -16.81 9.43 59.32
CA TYR A 590 -15.81 8.63 58.59
C TYR A 590 -16.37 7.88 57.37
N SER A 591 -17.65 7.55 57.36
CA SER A 591 -18.29 6.82 56.26
C SER A 591 -18.85 7.76 55.20
N THR A 592 -19.44 8.88 55.61
CA THR A 592 -20.21 9.74 54.70
C THR A 592 -19.56 11.08 54.39
N GLY A 593 -18.57 11.51 55.18
CA GLY A 593 -17.97 12.85 55.13
C GLY A 593 -18.90 13.97 55.65
N ALA A 594 -20.09 13.64 56.15
CA ALA A 594 -21.06 14.61 56.63
C ALA A 594 -20.59 15.29 57.91
N LYS A 595 -20.71 16.62 57.99
CA LYS A 595 -20.51 17.39 59.22
C LYS A 595 -21.58 17.03 60.24
N GLU A 596 -21.18 16.55 61.41
CA GLU A 596 -22.06 16.09 62.50
C GLU A 596 -21.61 16.65 63.87
N ASP A 597 -22.53 16.68 64.84
CA ASP A 597 -22.20 16.97 66.25
C ASP A 597 -21.55 15.73 66.91
N ALA A 598 -20.40 15.89 67.56
CA ALA A 598 -19.62 14.75 68.07
C ALA A 598 -20.22 14.12 69.35
N LEU A 599 -20.54 12.82 69.32
CA LEU A 599 -20.90 12.04 70.51
C LEU A 599 -19.66 11.75 71.38
N THR A 600 -19.53 12.43 72.52
CA THR A 600 -18.39 12.25 73.45
C THR A 600 -18.84 12.21 74.93
N GLY A 601 -18.05 11.54 75.78
CA GLY A 601 -18.26 11.46 77.23
C GLY A 601 -19.29 10.39 77.65
N TRP A 602 -19.74 10.47 78.91
CA TRP A 602 -20.81 9.61 79.44
C TRP A 602 -22.14 9.92 78.75
N LYS A 603 -22.87 8.87 78.35
CA LYS A 603 -24.22 8.94 77.79
C LYS A 603 -25.10 7.88 78.43
N ASN A 604 -26.40 8.14 78.44
CA ASN A 604 -27.39 7.16 78.82
C ASN A 604 -28.00 6.57 77.54
N GLU A 605 -27.86 5.26 77.37
CA GLU A 605 -28.46 4.51 76.26
C GLU A 605 -29.31 3.39 76.84
N ASN A 606 -30.62 3.42 76.54
CA ASN A 606 -31.58 2.41 76.99
C ASN A 606 -31.58 2.19 78.52
N GLY A 607 -31.35 3.24 79.31
CA GLY A 607 -31.29 3.16 80.77
C GLY A 607 -29.92 2.74 81.34
N HIS A 608 -28.94 2.47 80.48
CA HIS A 608 -27.58 2.08 80.86
C HIS A 608 -26.58 3.20 80.59
N GLN A 609 -25.61 3.36 81.50
CA GLN A 609 -24.47 4.26 81.28
C GLN A 609 -23.51 3.65 80.27
N VAL A 610 -23.17 4.43 79.23
CA VAL A 610 -22.14 4.12 78.23
C VAL A 610 -21.13 5.25 78.16
N TYR A 611 -19.93 4.98 77.64
CA TYR A 611 -18.88 6.00 77.53
C TYR A 611 -18.34 6.08 76.10
N TYR A 612 -18.30 7.28 75.55
CA TYR A 612 -17.69 7.59 74.26
C TYR A 612 -16.36 8.32 74.47
N GLU A 613 -15.28 7.72 73.98
CA GLU A 613 -13.92 8.20 74.09
C GLU A 613 -13.80 9.63 73.50
N PRO A 614 -13.53 10.68 74.30
CA PRO A 614 -13.56 12.07 73.82
C PRO A 614 -12.59 12.36 72.68
N SER A 615 -11.48 11.63 72.61
CA SER A 615 -10.47 11.78 71.56
C SER A 615 -10.92 11.22 70.20
N THR A 616 -11.82 10.24 70.18
CA THR A 616 -12.17 9.49 68.95
C THR A 616 -13.66 9.41 68.64
N GLY A 617 -14.52 9.73 69.60
CA GLY A 617 -15.97 9.51 69.52
C GLY A 617 -16.36 8.03 69.49
N LYS A 618 -15.45 7.10 69.82
CA LYS A 618 -15.74 5.66 69.82
C LYS A 618 -16.35 5.22 71.15
N LYS A 619 -17.41 4.42 71.09
CA LYS A 619 -18.02 3.77 72.26
C LYS A 619 -17.05 2.74 72.87
N VAL A 620 -16.85 2.80 74.18
CA VAL A 620 -16.08 1.81 74.94
C VAL A 620 -16.95 0.57 75.17
N THR A 621 -16.44 -0.61 74.81
CA THR A 621 -17.16 -1.90 74.86
C THR A 621 -16.22 -3.03 75.25
N GLY A 622 -16.70 -4.00 76.05
CA GLY A 622 -16.02 -5.26 76.30
C GLY A 622 -14.66 -5.17 76.99
N GLU A 623 -14.44 -4.15 77.81
CA GLU A 623 -13.15 -3.89 78.43
C GLU A 623 -13.28 -3.35 79.84
N ILE A 624 -12.19 -3.41 80.59
CA ILE A 624 -12.07 -2.70 81.86
C ILE A 624 -11.43 -1.34 81.58
N ARG A 625 -12.01 -0.27 82.14
CA ARG A 625 -11.44 1.09 82.08
C ARG A 625 -11.43 1.77 83.44
N SER A 626 -10.34 2.47 83.72
CA SER A 626 -10.30 3.49 84.78
C SER A 626 -10.77 4.82 84.21
N LEU A 627 -11.86 5.34 84.77
CA LEU A 627 -12.44 6.63 84.39
C LEU A 627 -12.66 7.43 85.67
N ASN A 628 -12.03 8.60 85.76
CA ASN A 628 -12.17 9.55 86.88
C ASN A 628 -11.99 8.90 88.27
N GLY A 629 -10.95 8.08 88.43
CA GLY A 629 -10.63 7.42 89.70
C GLY A 629 -11.49 6.20 90.06
N ARG A 630 -12.46 5.82 89.23
CA ARG A 630 -13.25 4.59 89.37
C ARG A 630 -12.93 3.60 88.27
N VAL A 631 -13.11 2.31 88.54
CA VAL A 631 -12.88 1.24 87.57
C VAL A 631 -14.22 0.66 87.16
N TYR A 632 -14.46 0.60 85.85
CA TYR A 632 -15.70 0.08 85.27
C TYR A 632 -15.40 -1.12 84.38
N ALA A 633 -16.29 -2.11 84.41
CA ALA A 633 -16.38 -3.13 83.37
C ALA A 633 -17.43 -2.68 82.35
N PHE A 634 -17.07 -2.71 81.06
CA PHE A 634 -17.99 -2.48 79.95
C PHE A 634 -18.31 -3.82 79.31
N ASN A 635 -19.58 -4.18 79.19
CA ASN A 635 -19.99 -5.39 78.47
C ASN A 635 -19.91 -5.19 76.94
N LYS A 636 -20.29 -6.20 76.15
CA LYS A 636 -20.24 -6.15 74.68
C LYS A 636 -21.06 -5.00 74.08
N GLN A 637 -22.15 -4.61 74.74
CA GLN A 637 -23.03 -3.51 74.35
C GLN A 637 -22.50 -2.14 74.81
N GLY A 638 -21.45 -2.11 75.64
CA GLY A 638 -20.84 -0.90 76.19
C GLY A 638 -21.50 -0.40 77.46
N TYR A 639 -22.33 -1.23 78.12
CA TYR A 639 -22.95 -0.87 79.39
C TYR A 639 -21.92 -0.98 80.51
N ALA A 640 -21.73 0.12 81.23
CA ALA A 640 -20.75 0.22 82.30
C ALA A 640 -21.32 -0.29 83.63
N THR A 641 -20.56 -1.15 84.31
CA THR A 641 -20.80 -1.52 85.72
C THR A 641 -19.59 -1.16 86.57
N ASP A 642 -19.81 -0.44 87.67
CA ASP A 642 -18.76 -0.04 88.62
C ASP A 642 -18.24 -1.26 89.41
N PHE A 643 -16.91 -1.43 89.48
CA PHE A 643 -16.30 -2.52 90.25
C PHE A 643 -16.49 -2.41 91.76
N ALA A 644 -16.93 -1.26 92.27
CA ALA A 644 -17.42 -1.14 93.64
C ALA A 644 -18.54 -2.15 93.95
N GLU A 645 -19.35 -2.53 92.96
CA GLU A 645 -20.38 -3.55 93.12
C GLU A 645 -19.81 -4.96 93.30
N LEU A 646 -18.65 -5.27 92.73
CA LEU A 646 -17.95 -6.53 92.97
C LEU A 646 -17.30 -6.53 94.36
N ALA A 647 -16.70 -5.42 94.77
CA ALA A 647 -16.13 -5.26 96.11
C ALA A 647 -17.16 -5.51 97.22
N LYS A 648 -18.39 -4.99 97.07
CA LYS A 648 -19.53 -5.27 97.98
C LYS A 648 -19.80 -6.78 98.12
N VAL A 649 -19.80 -7.52 97.00
CA VAL A 649 -20.02 -8.97 97.03
C VAL A 649 -18.89 -9.70 97.75
N VAL A 650 -17.62 -9.33 97.50
CA VAL A 650 -16.47 -9.92 98.20
C VAL A 650 -16.52 -9.64 99.71
N ASN A 651 -16.92 -8.44 100.14
CA ASN A 651 -17.10 -8.15 101.57
C ASN A 651 -18.22 -8.98 102.20
N SER A 652 -19.29 -9.27 101.45
CA SER A 652 -20.45 -10.02 101.94
C SER A 652 -20.20 -11.51 102.22
N VAL A 653 -19.08 -12.09 101.75
CA VAL A 653 -18.82 -13.53 101.90
C VAL A 653 -18.35 -13.92 103.31
N GLY A 654 -17.96 -12.96 104.15
CA GLY A 654 -17.64 -13.20 105.56
C GLY A 654 -16.40 -14.07 105.83
N THR A 655 -15.56 -14.34 104.83
CA THR A 655 -14.24 -14.96 105.00
C THR A 655 -13.16 -14.17 104.24
N PRO A 656 -11.89 -14.24 104.66
CA PRO A 656 -10.80 -13.59 103.94
C PRO A 656 -10.74 -14.06 102.49
N MET A 657 -10.92 -13.13 101.56
CA MET A 657 -11.00 -13.40 100.13
C MET A 657 -10.40 -12.25 99.33
N SER A 658 -9.66 -12.61 98.28
CA SER A 658 -9.09 -11.69 97.32
C SER A 658 -9.41 -12.13 95.90
N ILE A 659 -9.66 -11.17 95.01
CA ILE A 659 -9.93 -11.37 93.59
C ILE A 659 -9.05 -10.45 92.76
N ALA A 660 -8.60 -10.95 91.62
CA ALA A 660 -8.04 -10.12 90.56
C ALA A 660 -8.61 -10.53 89.20
N ILE A 661 -8.89 -9.55 88.34
CA ILE A 661 -9.43 -9.72 86.99
C ILE A 661 -8.60 -8.87 86.01
N GLN A 662 -8.25 -9.43 84.85
CA GLN A 662 -7.59 -8.68 83.77
C GLN A 662 -8.41 -8.76 82.48
N SER A 663 -8.69 -7.61 81.87
CA SER A 663 -9.37 -7.52 80.59
C SER A 663 -8.50 -8.05 79.46
N GLN A 664 -9.06 -8.88 78.59
CA GLN A 664 -8.40 -9.31 77.34
C GLN A 664 -8.19 -8.14 76.38
N LYS A 665 -9.15 -7.22 76.29
CA LYS A 665 -9.14 -6.13 75.31
C LYS A 665 -8.21 -4.99 75.72
N SER A 666 -8.33 -4.49 76.96
CA SER A 666 -7.52 -3.35 77.42
C SER A 666 -6.24 -3.76 78.16
N GLY A 667 -6.12 -5.02 78.59
CA GLY A 667 -5.04 -5.48 79.47
C GLY A 667 -5.13 -4.94 80.90
N GLN A 668 -6.13 -4.11 81.19
CA GLN A 668 -6.28 -3.44 82.48
C GLN A 668 -6.70 -4.43 83.58
N ILE A 669 -6.12 -4.26 84.77
CA ILE A 669 -6.31 -5.13 85.92
C ILE A 669 -7.19 -4.43 86.97
N TYR A 670 -8.14 -5.16 87.53
CA TYR A 670 -8.83 -4.81 88.77
C TYR A 670 -8.47 -5.83 89.85
N HIS A 671 -8.11 -5.37 91.04
CA HIS A 671 -7.86 -6.22 92.20
C HIS A 671 -8.68 -5.73 93.41
N TYR A 672 -9.10 -6.65 94.26
CA TYR A 672 -9.77 -6.32 95.51
C TYR A 672 -9.54 -7.39 96.58
N SER A 673 -9.38 -6.97 97.84
CA SER A 673 -9.23 -7.85 99.00
C SER A 673 -10.05 -7.34 100.18
N ASN A 674 -10.88 -8.19 100.78
CA ASN A 674 -11.60 -7.86 102.02
C ASN A 674 -10.75 -8.07 103.30
N ARG A 675 -9.51 -8.54 103.14
CA ARG A 675 -8.55 -8.72 104.23
C ARG A 675 -7.56 -7.57 104.35
N GLY A 676 -7.37 -6.82 103.26
CA GLY A 676 -6.40 -5.74 103.15
C GLY A 676 -4.96 -6.23 102.97
N GLY A 677 -4.12 -5.34 102.43
CA GLY A 677 -2.68 -5.56 102.19
C GLY A 677 -2.36 -6.57 101.09
N ASN A 678 -1.07 -6.85 100.88
CA ASN A 678 -0.57 -7.88 99.96
C ASN A 678 -0.65 -9.28 100.59
N TYR A 679 -1.80 -9.62 101.18
CA TYR A 679 -1.97 -10.91 101.85
C TYR A 679 -1.79 -12.07 100.84
N ARG A 680 -1.00 -13.07 101.23
CA ARG A 680 -0.65 -14.22 100.38
C ARG A 680 -1.36 -15.48 100.86
N TYR A 681 -1.98 -16.19 99.92
CA TYR A 681 -2.74 -17.41 100.15
C TYR A 681 -1.96 -18.63 99.67
N TRP A 682 -2.19 -19.80 100.29
CA TRP A 682 -1.71 -21.06 99.72
C TRP A 682 -2.40 -21.34 98.40
N MET A 683 -1.62 -21.70 97.38
CA MET A 683 -2.11 -22.01 96.04
C MET A 683 -2.98 -23.27 96.00
N ALA A 684 -2.76 -24.20 96.91
CA ALA A 684 -3.39 -25.51 96.87
C ALA A 684 -3.21 -26.12 95.46
N SER A 685 -4.25 -26.69 94.86
CA SER A 685 -4.15 -27.29 93.52
C SER A 685 -4.09 -26.30 92.36
N THR A 686 -4.18 -24.98 92.57
CA THR A 686 -4.00 -24.01 91.47
C THR A 686 -2.55 -23.94 90.99
N VAL A 687 -1.58 -24.28 91.85
CA VAL A 687 -0.15 -24.37 91.52
C VAL A 687 0.17 -25.35 90.40
N LYS A 688 -0.71 -26.32 90.17
CA LYS A 688 -0.56 -27.30 89.09
C LYS A 688 -0.50 -26.65 87.70
N VAL A 689 -1.10 -25.47 87.53
CA VAL A 689 -0.98 -24.69 86.28
C VAL A 689 0.45 -24.17 86.09
N ALA A 690 1.07 -23.65 87.16
CA ALA A 690 2.46 -23.21 87.14
C ALA A 690 3.43 -24.40 86.94
N VAL A 691 3.18 -25.53 87.61
CA VAL A 691 3.96 -26.78 87.43
C VAL A 691 3.89 -27.28 85.98
N LEU A 692 2.70 -27.26 85.37
CA LEU A 692 2.54 -27.63 83.96
C LEU A 692 3.26 -26.64 83.03
N ALA A 693 3.10 -25.33 83.27
CA ALA A 693 3.77 -24.31 82.49
C ALA A 693 5.30 -24.44 82.56
N GLU A 694 5.84 -24.77 83.73
CA GLU A 694 7.27 -25.03 83.92
C GLU A 694 7.75 -26.26 83.14
N LEU A 695 7.01 -27.38 83.24
CA LEU A 695 7.33 -28.60 82.50
C LEU A 695 7.32 -28.35 80.98
N LEU A 696 6.33 -27.59 80.50
CA LEU A 696 6.20 -27.26 79.09
C LEU A 696 7.25 -26.26 78.62
N HIS A 697 7.70 -25.35 79.49
CA HIS A 697 8.84 -24.48 79.22
C HIS A 697 10.12 -25.32 79.02
N ASN A 698 10.44 -26.21 79.97
CA ASN A 698 11.61 -27.10 79.90
C ASN A 698 11.64 -27.99 78.65
N THR A 699 10.47 -28.45 78.22
CA THR A 699 10.34 -29.38 77.09
C THR A 699 10.04 -28.69 75.77
N SER A 700 9.97 -27.35 75.75
CA SER A 700 9.48 -26.59 74.59
C SER A 700 8.14 -27.13 74.04
N GLY A 701 7.26 -27.63 74.93
CA GLY A 701 5.96 -28.20 74.59
C GLY A 701 6.01 -29.64 74.05
N ASN A 702 7.17 -30.31 74.06
CA ASN A 702 7.34 -31.68 73.57
C ASN A 702 7.34 -32.69 74.73
N LEU A 703 6.13 -33.00 75.24
CA LEU A 703 5.97 -34.02 76.28
C LEU A 703 6.00 -35.44 75.69
N THR A 704 6.69 -36.34 76.39
CA THR A 704 6.58 -37.79 76.16
C THR A 704 5.18 -38.29 76.50
N SER A 705 4.79 -39.48 76.01
CA SER A 705 3.48 -40.08 76.35
C SER A 705 3.27 -40.24 77.86
N TYR A 706 4.34 -40.51 78.61
CA TYR A 706 4.29 -40.61 80.07
C TYR A 706 4.05 -39.25 80.73
N GLN A 707 4.83 -38.22 80.36
CA GLN A 707 4.65 -36.86 80.87
C GLN A 707 3.27 -36.28 80.51
N ARG A 708 2.76 -36.58 79.31
CA ARG A 708 1.43 -36.20 78.84
C ARG A 708 0.32 -36.79 79.73
N ARG A 709 0.39 -38.09 80.02
CA ARG A 709 -0.57 -38.78 80.90
C ARG A 709 -0.56 -38.18 82.31
N LEU A 710 0.62 -37.91 82.87
CA LEU A 710 0.75 -37.26 84.18
C LEU A 710 0.18 -35.83 84.17
N ALA A 711 0.45 -35.05 83.12
CA ALA A 711 -0.05 -33.68 82.97
C ALA A 711 -1.59 -33.64 82.85
N GLU A 712 -2.16 -34.55 82.06
CA GLU A 712 -3.62 -34.71 81.91
C GLU A 712 -4.28 -35.06 83.24
N ASN A 713 -3.77 -36.07 83.96
CA ASN A 713 -4.29 -36.44 85.28
C ASN A 713 -4.15 -35.29 86.30
N MET A 714 -3.01 -34.61 86.30
CA MET A 714 -2.74 -33.47 87.18
C MET A 714 -3.73 -32.32 86.95
N ILE A 715 -4.00 -31.92 85.71
CA ILE A 715 -4.89 -30.78 85.44
C ILE A 715 -6.36 -31.18 85.46
N LYS A 716 -6.76 -32.22 84.71
CA LYS A 716 -8.17 -32.57 84.48
C LYS A 716 -8.83 -33.22 85.69
N ASN A 717 -8.08 -34.02 86.44
CA ASN A 717 -8.57 -34.77 87.61
C ASN A 717 -8.01 -34.23 88.94
N SER A 718 -7.12 -33.23 88.89
CA SER A 718 -6.44 -32.68 90.06
C SER A 718 -5.55 -33.69 90.82
N ASP A 719 -4.99 -34.69 90.13
CA ASP A 719 -4.25 -35.79 90.76
C ASP A 719 -2.92 -35.35 91.42
N ASN A 720 -2.78 -35.62 92.72
CA ASN A 720 -1.62 -35.21 93.52
C ASN A 720 -0.39 -36.09 93.28
N ALA A 721 -0.59 -37.37 92.99
CA ALA A 721 0.50 -38.30 92.70
C ALA A 721 1.21 -37.87 91.41
N SER A 722 0.46 -37.64 90.33
CA SER A 722 0.99 -37.16 89.05
C SER A 722 1.71 -35.83 89.18
N THR A 723 1.18 -34.91 89.99
CA THR A 723 1.83 -33.62 90.28
C THR A 723 3.17 -33.80 90.97
N THR A 724 3.23 -34.69 91.96
CA THR A 724 4.45 -34.95 92.73
C THR A 724 5.48 -35.69 91.89
N THR A 725 5.05 -36.63 91.04
CA THR A 725 5.91 -37.29 90.06
C THR A 725 6.51 -36.28 89.08
N ILE A 726 5.70 -35.37 88.53
CA ILE A 726 6.21 -34.31 87.63
C ILE A 726 7.23 -33.44 88.36
N ALA A 727 6.89 -32.97 89.57
CA ALA A 727 7.75 -32.12 90.37
C ALA A 727 9.10 -32.78 90.68
N ASN A 728 9.12 -34.06 91.04
CA ASN A 728 10.34 -34.75 91.47
C ASN A 728 11.18 -35.30 90.32
N GLN A 729 10.56 -35.80 89.24
CA GLN A 729 11.29 -36.48 88.16
C GLN A 729 11.70 -35.56 87.03
N PHE A 730 10.97 -34.46 86.81
CA PHE A 730 11.16 -33.62 85.62
C PHE A 730 11.42 -32.14 85.93
N LEU A 731 11.34 -31.72 87.19
CA LEU A 731 11.47 -30.34 87.66
C LEU A 731 12.37 -30.28 88.91
N GLU A 732 12.50 -29.09 89.51
CA GLU A 732 13.41 -28.81 90.64
C GLU A 732 12.94 -29.37 92.00
N GLY A 733 12.16 -30.45 92.00
CA GLY A 733 11.70 -31.14 93.19
C GLY A 733 10.39 -30.61 93.77
N ARG A 734 9.86 -31.36 94.75
CA ARG A 734 8.54 -31.18 95.37
C ARG A 734 8.22 -29.75 95.83
N SER A 735 9.20 -29.00 96.32
CA SER A 735 9.02 -27.65 96.87
C SER A 735 9.24 -26.55 95.83
N ASN A 736 10.16 -26.75 94.88
CA ASN A 736 10.61 -25.72 93.95
C ASN A 736 10.12 -25.92 92.50
N ALA A 737 9.13 -26.80 92.29
CA ALA A 737 8.65 -27.22 90.98
C ALA A 737 8.29 -26.11 89.97
N ALA A 738 8.06 -24.87 90.39
CA ALA A 738 7.82 -23.73 89.50
C ALA A 738 8.57 -22.46 89.93
N ALA A 739 9.65 -22.59 90.69
CA ALA A 739 10.37 -21.45 91.27
C ALA A 739 10.96 -20.51 90.20
N ARG A 740 11.51 -21.07 89.11
CA ARG A 740 12.01 -20.27 87.98
C ARG A 740 10.89 -19.52 87.27
N LEU A 741 9.76 -20.16 87.00
CA LEU A 741 8.60 -19.48 86.41
C LEU A 741 8.20 -18.24 87.20
N TYR A 742 8.14 -18.33 88.53
CA TYR A 742 7.78 -17.18 89.36
C TYR A 742 8.78 -16.04 89.21
N ARG A 743 10.09 -16.32 89.20
CA ARG A 743 11.12 -15.30 88.99
C ARG A 743 11.01 -14.66 87.60
N ASP A 744 10.92 -15.48 86.55
CA ASP A 744 11.02 -15.02 85.17
C ASP A 744 9.74 -14.26 84.73
N LEU A 745 8.59 -14.59 85.34
CA LEU A 745 7.36 -13.81 85.17
C LEU A 745 7.28 -12.58 86.09
N GLY A 746 8.24 -12.37 86.98
CA GLY A 746 8.26 -11.27 87.93
C GLY A 746 7.19 -11.40 89.02
N MET A 747 6.89 -12.62 89.45
CA MET A 747 5.89 -12.95 90.45
C MET A 747 6.42 -12.77 91.88
N ASN A 748 6.75 -11.52 92.22
CA ASN A 748 7.50 -11.18 93.44
C ASN A 748 6.74 -11.48 94.75
N ASN A 749 5.40 -11.52 94.71
CA ASN A 749 4.59 -11.94 95.86
C ASN A 749 4.24 -13.44 95.85
N THR A 750 4.91 -14.24 95.02
CA THR A 750 4.77 -15.69 94.98
C THR A 750 6.02 -16.37 95.53
N THR A 751 5.88 -17.19 96.57
CA THR A 751 7.01 -17.83 97.26
C THR A 751 6.76 -19.33 97.42
N PRO A 752 7.65 -20.20 96.91
CA PRO A 752 7.58 -21.65 97.12
C PRO A 752 7.44 -22.02 98.60
N GLY A 753 6.58 -23.00 98.88
CA GLY A 753 6.38 -23.53 100.24
C GLY A 753 7.20 -24.79 100.51
N SER A 754 6.98 -25.43 101.66
CA SER A 754 7.54 -26.76 101.97
C SER A 754 7.05 -27.88 101.04
N SER A 755 6.04 -27.61 100.22
CA SER A 755 5.55 -28.45 99.14
C SER A 755 4.92 -27.57 98.06
N TRP A 756 4.75 -28.07 96.84
CA TRP A 756 4.12 -27.33 95.75
C TRP A 756 2.77 -26.68 96.15
N GLY A 757 1.93 -27.39 96.91
CA GLY A 757 0.59 -26.93 97.30
C GLY A 757 0.58 -25.80 98.33
N THR A 758 1.64 -25.66 99.12
CA THR A 758 1.79 -24.61 100.16
C THR A 758 2.52 -23.37 99.64
N THR A 759 2.79 -23.29 98.34
CA THR A 759 3.28 -22.06 97.69
C THR A 759 2.33 -20.90 97.99
N LEU A 760 2.88 -19.79 98.48
CA LEU A 760 2.13 -18.57 98.81
C LEU A 760 2.04 -17.67 97.57
N THR A 761 0.88 -17.05 97.31
CA THR A 761 0.69 -16.10 96.19
C THR A 761 -0.40 -15.08 96.49
N THR A 762 -0.48 -14.00 95.69
CA THR A 762 -1.69 -13.17 95.57
C THR A 762 -2.46 -13.50 94.29
N PRO A 763 -3.77 -13.17 94.19
CA PRO A 763 -4.52 -13.33 92.93
C PRO A 763 -3.95 -12.52 91.76
N GLU A 764 -3.47 -11.30 92.02
CA GLU A 764 -2.88 -10.45 90.99
C GLU A 764 -1.63 -11.07 90.35
N GLU A 765 -0.78 -11.73 91.15
CA GLU A 765 0.38 -12.45 90.62
C GLU A 765 -0.03 -13.61 89.70
N GLN A 766 -1.12 -14.30 90.03
CA GLN A 766 -1.62 -15.39 89.17
C GLN A 766 -2.08 -14.90 87.80
N LEU A 767 -2.52 -13.65 87.69
CA LEU A 767 -2.85 -13.05 86.40
C LEU A 767 -1.63 -12.93 85.48
N LYS A 768 -0.40 -12.84 86.02
CA LYS A 768 0.82 -12.80 85.18
C LYS A 768 0.99 -14.10 84.40
N LEU A 769 0.82 -15.26 85.05
CA LEU A 769 0.83 -16.55 84.35
C LEU A 769 -0.37 -16.69 83.39
N LEU A 770 -1.58 -16.30 83.83
CA LEU A 770 -2.76 -16.38 82.98
C LEU A 770 -2.67 -15.47 81.75
N LYS A 771 -2.02 -14.29 81.86
CA LYS A 771 -1.73 -13.40 80.73
C LYS A 771 -0.86 -14.11 79.71
N GLU A 772 0.22 -14.75 80.15
CA GLU A 772 1.12 -15.54 79.29
C GLU A 772 0.42 -16.73 78.65
N ILE A 773 -0.63 -17.29 79.25
CA ILE A 773 -1.40 -18.38 78.64
C ILE A 773 -2.44 -17.82 77.65
N TYR A 774 -3.26 -16.85 78.06
CA TYR A 774 -4.52 -16.51 77.40
C TYR A 774 -4.53 -15.17 76.65
N LEU A 775 -3.76 -14.16 77.09
CA LEU A 775 -3.92 -12.77 76.65
C LEU A 775 -2.81 -12.25 75.74
N THR A 776 -1.81 -13.07 75.40
CA THR A 776 -0.77 -12.74 74.43
C THR A 776 -0.49 -13.93 73.51
N ASP A 777 -0.32 -13.66 72.22
CA ASP A 777 0.19 -14.65 71.27
C ASP A 777 1.72 -14.74 71.32
N ASN A 778 2.38 -13.67 71.79
CA ASN A 778 3.83 -13.58 71.96
C ASN A 778 4.18 -13.71 73.45
N SER A 779 3.95 -14.90 74.02
CA SER A 779 4.37 -15.15 75.39
C SER A 779 5.90 -15.19 75.49
N ARG A 780 6.44 -14.57 76.55
CA ARG A 780 7.88 -14.55 76.84
C ARG A 780 8.36 -15.82 77.55
N TYR A 781 7.43 -16.68 77.99
CA TYR A 781 7.74 -17.88 78.76
C TYR A 781 7.23 -19.16 78.11
N LEU A 782 6.11 -19.11 77.39
CA LEU A 782 5.49 -20.29 76.77
C LEU A 782 5.47 -20.12 75.25
N ASN A 783 5.89 -21.14 74.51
CA ASN A 783 5.61 -21.17 73.08
C ASN A 783 4.12 -21.47 72.81
N LYS A 784 3.67 -21.21 71.59
CA LYS A 784 2.25 -21.37 71.21
C LYS A 784 1.70 -22.78 71.43
N LYS A 785 2.54 -23.81 71.21
CA LYS A 785 2.18 -25.22 71.45
C LYS A 785 1.89 -25.47 72.93
N SER A 786 2.75 -24.98 73.81
CA SER A 786 2.58 -25.05 75.26
C SER A 786 1.34 -24.30 75.74
N GLN A 787 1.12 -23.07 75.25
CA GLN A 787 -0.10 -22.30 75.54
C GLN A 787 -1.36 -23.08 75.15
N ASN A 788 -1.43 -23.60 73.92
CA ASN A 788 -2.58 -24.35 73.43
C ASN A 788 -2.82 -25.64 74.21
N TYR A 789 -1.76 -26.34 74.63
CA TYR A 789 -1.89 -27.54 75.43
C TYR A 789 -2.45 -27.24 76.82
N ILE A 790 -1.96 -26.20 77.51
CA ILE A 790 -2.52 -25.76 78.81
C ILE A 790 -4.00 -25.39 78.66
N LYS A 791 -4.34 -24.60 77.62
CA LYS A 791 -5.73 -24.23 77.30
C LYS A 791 -6.61 -25.46 77.15
N SER A 792 -6.19 -26.43 76.33
CA SER A 792 -6.94 -27.66 76.11
C SER A 792 -7.22 -28.42 77.41
N LEU A 793 -6.23 -28.55 78.29
CA LEU A 793 -6.42 -29.26 79.57
C LEU A 793 -7.32 -28.50 80.53
N MET A 794 -7.19 -27.18 80.62
CA MET A 794 -8.03 -26.35 81.50
C MET A 794 -9.47 -26.16 80.99
N HIS A 795 -9.70 -26.37 79.68
CA HIS A 795 -11.03 -26.41 79.08
C HIS A 795 -11.72 -27.77 79.28
N SER A 796 -10.96 -28.86 79.19
CA SER A 796 -11.47 -30.24 79.21
C SER A 796 -11.48 -30.91 80.58
N ILE A 797 -11.56 -30.14 81.67
CA ILE A 797 -11.57 -30.68 83.03
C ILE A 797 -12.74 -31.63 83.31
N ASN A 798 -12.55 -32.57 84.24
CA ASN A 798 -13.58 -33.51 84.67
C ASN A 798 -14.82 -32.75 85.20
N PRO A 799 -16.07 -33.20 84.93
CA PRO A 799 -17.28 -32.55 85.42
C PRO A 799 -17.27 -32.22 86.93
N SER A 800 -16.71 -33.09 87.77
CA SER A 800 -16.57 -32.85 89.22
C SER A 800 -15.68 -31.66 89.58
N GLN A 801 -14.83 -31.22 88.65
CA GLN A 801 -13.92 -30.10 88.82
C GLN A 801 -14.53 -28.77 88.33
N ARG A 802 -15.74 -28.75 87.76
CA ARG A 802 -16.35 -27.58 87.10
C ARG A 802 -17.07 -26.64 88.08
N TRP A 803 -16.38 -26.20 89.12
CA TRP A 803 -16.86 -25.18 90.07
C TRP A 803 -15.93 -23.95 90.06
N GLY A 804 -16.27 -22.90 90.80
CA GLY A 804 -15.42 -21.71 90.96
C GLY A 804 -15.64 -20.67 89.87
N ILE A 805 -14.58 -20.28 89.13
CA ILE A 805 -14.70 -19.22 88.09
C ILE A 805 -15.58 -19.61 86.90
N SER A 806 -15.92 -20.90 86.74
CA SER A 806 -16.91 -21.36 85.76
C SER A 806 -18.33 -20.93 86.11
N ALA A 807 -18.61 -20.53 87.36
CA ALA A 807 -19.95 -20.22 87.82
C ALA A 807 -20.55 -19.02 87.04
N GLY A 808 -21.68 -19.28 86.40
CA GLY A 808 -22.39 -18.32 85.56
C GLY A 808 -21.82 -18.14 84.15
N ALA A 809 -20.71 -18.80 83.79
CA ALA A 809 -20.07 -18.69 82.47
C ALA A 809 -20.52 -19.83 81.54
N ASN A 810 -20.72 -19.51 80.26
CA ASN A 810 -21.11 -20.51 79.25
C ASN A 810 -19.89 -21.26 78.70
N ASP A 811 -18.73 -20.61 78.69
CA ASP A 811 -17.44 -21.18 78.28
C ASP A 811 -16.37 -20.71 79.27
N PHE A 812 -15.38 -21.55 79.57
CA PHE A 812 -14.39 -21.29 80.61
C PHE A 812 -13.17 -22.21 80.52
N TYR A 813 -12.05 -21.72 81.04
CA TYR A 813 -10.83 -22.48 81.23
C TYR A 813 -10.44 -22.36 82.69
N VAL A 814 -10.53 -23.43 83.48
CA VAL A 814 -10.48 -23.31 84.94
C VAL A 814 -9.55 -24.32 85.59
N LYS A 815 -8.84 -23.87 86.64
CA LYS A 815 -8.22 -24.75 87.63
C LYS A 815 -8.61 -24.32 89.03
N ASN A 816 -9.14 -25.28 89.77
CA ASN A 816 -9.51 -25.12 91.18
C ASN A 816 -8.45 -25.69 92.12
N GLY A 817 -8.39 -25.14 93.33
CA GLY A 817 -7.49 -25.58 94.40
C GLY A 817 -8.11 -25.53 95.78
N TRP A 818 -7.93 -26.62 96.54
CA TRP A 818 -8.34 -26.73 97.92
C TRP A 818 -7.28 -27.44 98.75
N LEU A 819 -6.99 -26.91 99.95
CA LEU A 819 -6.02 -27.46 100.90
C LEU A 819 -6.40 -27.02 102.31
N THR A 820 -6.26 -27.90 103.30
CA THR A 820 -6.47 -27.54 104.71
C THR A 820 -5.13 -27.39 105.45
N LYS A 821 -5.09 -26.49 106.44
CA LYS A 821 -3.95 -26.32 107.34
C LYS A 821 -4.10 -27.21 108.58
N GLY A 822 -3.38 -28.34 108.60
CA GLY A 822 -3.44 -29.33 109.68
C GLY A 822 -4.76 -30.12 109.69
N SER A 823 -5.11 -30.72 110.83
CA SER A 823 -6.32 -31.54 111.00
C SER A 823 -7.62 -30.72 111.15
N ASN A 824 -7.54 -29.38 111.02
CA ASN A 824 -8.68 -28.49 111.25
C ASN A 824 -9.57 -28.41 109.99
N TYR A 825 -10.70 -29.11 110.01
CA TYR A 825 -11.66 -29.14 108.90
C TYR A 825 -12.39 -27.80 108.64
N ASN A 826 -12.19 -26.78 109.48
CA ASN A 826 -12.77 -25.44 109.34
C ASN A 826 -11.78 -24.39 108.78
N ASN A 827 -10.61 -24.80 108.29
CA ASN A 827 -9.61 -23.88 107.74
C ASN A 827 -9.10 -24.29 106.34
N TRP A 828 -10.03 -24.37 105.39
CA TRP A 828 -9.74 -24.62 103.98
C TRP A 828 -9.37 -23.34 103.24
N TYR A 829 -8.26 -23.43 102.52
CA TYR A 829 -7.97 -22.60 101.35
C TYR A 829 -8.83 -23.11 100.20
N VAL A 830 -9.61 -22.23 99.57
CA VAL A 830 -10.43 -22.59 98.40
C VAL A 830 -10.25 -21.51 97.34
N ASN A 831 -9.65 -21.90 96.21
CA ASN A 831 -9.18 -21.00 95.18
C ASN A 831 -9.64 -21.47 93.80
N SER A 832 -9.76 -20.52 92.88
CA SER A 832 -10.10 -20.79 91.48
C SER A 832 -9.43 -19.77 90.58
N ILE A 833 -8.75 -20.23 89.52
CA ILE A 833 -8.05 -19.39 88.56
C ILE A 833 -8.42 -19.81 87.13
N GLY A 834 -8.35 -18.87 86.18
CA GLY A 834 -8.57 -19.21 84.79
C GLY A 834 -8.93 -18.06 83.86
N PHE A 835 -9.60 -18.40 82.77
CA PHE A 835 -10.01 -17.48 81.71
C PHE A 835 -11.48 -17.71 81.33
N VAL A 836 -12.24 -16.62 81.18
CA VAL A 836 -13.60 -16.62 80.65
C VAL A 836 -13.57 -15.91 79.29
N PRO A 837 -13.71 -16.63 78.16
CA PRO A 837 -13.68 -16.06 76.82
C PRO A 837 -14.96 -15.28 76.50
N ASN A 838 -14.82 -14.26 75.63
CA ASN A 838 -15.95 -13.46 75.15
C ASN A 838 -15.60 -12.70 73.84
N ASP A 839 -15.33 -13.40 72.73
CA ASP A 839 -15.04 -12.79 71.40
C ASP A 839 -14.04 -11.62 71.42
N GLY A 840 -12.85 -11.84 72.00
CA GLY A 840 -11.81 -10.81 72.14
C GLY A 840 -12.03 -9.83 73.30
N GLN A 841 -13.14 -9.97 74.03
CA GLN A 841 -13.54 -9.14 75.17
C GLN A 841 -13.62 -9.97 76.47
N GLY A 842 -12.91 -11.11 76.52
CA GLY A 842 -12.87 -11.98 77.68
C GLY A 842 -12.03 -11.41 78.83
N TYR A 843 -11.86 -12.19 79.89
CA TYR A 843 -11.02 -11.80 81.01
C TYR A 843 -10.38 -13.00 81.71
N THR A 844 -9.15 -12.81 82.21
CA THR A 844 -8.54 -13.76 83.15
C THR A 844 -8.92 -13.38 84.57
N ILE A 845 -9.14 -14.37 85.43
CA ILE A 845 -9.64 -14.18 86.79
C ILE A 845 -8.93 -15.13 87.75
N ALA A 846 -8.63 -14.62 88.95
CA ALA A 846 -8.09 -15.38 90.06
C ALA A 846 -8.84 -15.02 91.34
N ILE A 847 -9.35 -16.01 92.07
CA ILE A 847 -10.07 -15.86 93.34
C ILE A 847 -9.41 -16.76 94.36
N PHE A 848 -9.00 -16.19 95.49
CA PHE A 848 -8.35 -16.91 96.58
C PHE A 848 -9.04 -16.62 97.90
N SER A 849 -9.25 -17.66 98.70
CA SER A 849 -9.90 -17.54 100.01
C SER A 849 -9.32 -18.50 101.04
N GLU A 850 -9.50 -18.19 102.32
CA GLU A 850 -9.14 -19.07 103.44
C GLU A 850 -10.16 -19.02 104.58
N GLY A 851 -9.99 -19.86 105.60
CA GLY A 851 -10.88 -19.89 106.76
C GLY A 851 -12.28 -20.42 106.46
N ASN A 852 -12.41 -21.32 105.47
CA ASN A 852 -13.68 -21.90 105.07
C ASN A 852 -13.80 -23.37 105.49
N THR A 853 -15.02 -23.92 105.50
CA THR A 853 -15.22 -25.34 105.17
C THR A 853 -15.15 -25.50 103.65
N LEU A 854 -14.82 -26.69 103.14
CA LEU A 854 -14.65 -26.90 101.69
C LEU A 854 -15.89 -26.46 100.88
N ASN A 855 -17.07 -26.97 101.20
CA ASN A 855 -18.30 -26.67 100.46
C ASN A 855 -18.72 -25.19 100.56
N ASN A 856 -18.55 -24.59 101.74
CA ASN A 856 -18.84 -23.16 101.92
C ASN A 856 -17.85 -22.29 101.14
N GLY A 857 -16.57 -22.65 101.13
CA GLY A 857 -15.55 -21.96 100.34
C GLY A 857 -15.86 -22.02 98.85
N ILE A 858 -16.27 -23.18 98.33
CA ILE A 858 -16.70 -23.33 96.93
C ILE A 858 -17.86 -22.37 96.64
N SER A 859 -18.93 -22.41 97.44
CA SER A 859 -20.11 -21.55 97.26
C SER A 859 -19.77 -20.05 97.26
N LYS A 860 -18.87 -19.62 98.16
CA LYS A 860 -18.41 -18.23 98.24
C LYS A 860 -17.58 -17.81 97.04
N VAL A 861 -16.63 -18.63 96.59
CA VAL A 861 -15.85 -18.38 95.37
C VAL A 861 -16.77 -18.25 94.16
N GLU A 862 -17.77 -19.13 94.03
CA GLU A 862 -18.73 -19.06 92.94
C GLU A 862 -19.65 -17.83 93.00
N LYS A 863 -20.05 -17.39 94.20
CA LYS A 863 -20.84 -16.15 94.37
C LYS A 863 -20.09 -14.95 93.81
N VAL A 864 -18.80 -14.84 94.10
CA VAL A 864 -17.94 -13.76 93.57
C VAL A 864 -17.72 -13.93 92.07
N ALA A 865 -17.49 -15.15 91.58
CA ALA A 865 -17.33 -15.42 90.15
C ALA A 865 -18.59 -15.05 89.34
N ARG A 866 -19.80 -15.39 89.82
CA ARG A 866 -21.08 -15.03 89.18
C ARG A 866 -21.24 -13.51 89.04
N LYS A 867 -20.90 -12.75 90.09
CA LYS A 867 -20.94 -11.28 90.03
C LYS A 867 -19.92 -10.72 89.05
N ALA A 868 -18.68 -11.21 89.07
CA ALA A 868 -17.66 -10.77 88.12
C ALA A 868 -18.13 -11.00 86.67
N ASN A 869 -18.69 -12.18 86.39
CA ASN A 869 -19.17 -12.54 85.07
C ASN A 869 -20.39 -11.72 84.61
N SER A 870 -21.35 -11.44 85.49
CA SER A 870 -22.52 -10.62 85.14
C SER A 870 -22.15 -9.20 84.71
N MET A 871 -20.95 -8.70 85.06
CA MET A 871 -20.48 -7.38 84.67
C MET A 871 -19.94 -7.32 83.23
N PHE A 872 -19.68 -8.47 82.60
CA PHE A 872 -19.16 -8.58 81.22
C PHE A 872 -20.17 -9.19 80.24
N LYS A 873 -21.33 -9.62 80.74
CA LYS A 873 -22.50 -10.04 79.96
C LYS A 873 -23.38 -8.85 79.62
#